data_AF-A0A925CN60-F1
#
_entry.id   AF-A0A925CN60-F1
#
_cell.length_a   1.000
_cell.length_b   1.000
_cell.length_c   1.000
_cell.angle_alpha   90.00
_cell.angle_beta   90.00
_cell.angle_gamma   90.00
#
_symmetry.space_group_name_H-M   'P 1'
#
loop_
_entity.id
_entity.type
_entity.pdbx_description
1 polymer ?
#
loop_
_entity_poly.entity_id
_entity_poly.type
_entity_poly.pdbx_seq_one_letter_code
_entity_poly.pdbx_strand_id
1 'polypeptide(L)'
;MRVIRLLVAAVSLTTLHACKSDGPRAPSGPPRVLVFSKTAGYRHESIDPGKKVLMALGAANGFVVDTTEDAAQIMEASLRKYDAVIFLSPTGNILDRASELDLQRYIEAGGGYVGIHAASDAEYDWRWYGRLVGGYFISHPDQQEATLRVVDNTHGSTKHLPAEWKRKDEWYNFKALAPDLHVLLTIDESSYTGGTNGATHPMAWYHDVDGGRAWYTELGHTVESYSDSLFLKHVLGGITYAIGGHKGLDYRKATTAQVPAESLWTKTDLTMGTLAEPTEMAVLPTKDVLIAQRGGEIVLYKDADRSVKPAGKLAVYSKSRNGSNVEEGLLGLTIDPDFATNRFVYVFYSPADTTVNRLSRFVMDGDSLKMSSETIVLQFYSQREICCHTGGSLAFGPGNNLFISAGDNSTPFDEKGVTFASHGFSPTDDRAGHEPFDARRTAANTNDLRGKILRIHIKPDGTYDIPAGNLFSPGTPQTRPEIFVMGNRNPYRISVDQKTGFLYWGEVGPDAADDTLATRGPRGYDEINQARAAGNFGWPLFVGDNYAYHQWNYATGVSGPSYDAAKPRNDSRNTTGLLDLPPAQPAFIWYPYGDSHDFPQVGKGGRTAMAGPVFHAERFANARDTALPAYYDGKLFIYDWIRHWIMAVTLRPNGDYDAMEPVMPKADFSAPIDMELGPDGRLYVLQYGKAWFARNADAGLSRIDFRGPR
;
A
#
# COMPACT_ATOMS: atom_id res chain seq x y z
N MET A 1 -52.10 28.11 -51.89
CA MET A 1 -51.35 26.83 -51.82
C MET A 1 -50.55 26.83 -50.53
N ARG A 2 -50.72 25.77 -49.73
CA ARG A 2 -50.16 25.58 -48.39
C ARG A 2 -48.63 25.53 -48.41
N VAL A 3 -47.96 26.20 -47.47
CA VAL A 3 -46.68 25.75 -46.91
C VAL A 3 -46.66 26.04 -45.41
N ILE A 4 -46.32 24.99 -44.67
CA ILE A 4 -46.36 24.82 -43.21
C ILE A 4 -45.15 25.52 -42.56
N ARG A 5 -45.36 26.24 -41.45
CA ARG A 5 -44.30 26.63 -40.50
C ARG A 5 -44.48 25.82 -39.21
N LEU A 6 -43.54 24.91 -38.93
CA LEU A 6 -43.39 24.27 -37.62
C LEU A 6 -42.79 25.29 -36.64
N LEU A 7 -43.49 25.56 -35.54
CA LEU A 7 -42.90 26.09 -34.31
C LEU A 7 -42.57 24.90 -33.41
N VAL A 8 -41.28 24.68 -33.12
CA VAL A 8 -40.84 23.77 -32.07
C VAL A 8 -40.70 24.59 -30.78
N ALA A 9 -41.58 24.35 -29.82
CA ALA A 9 -41.45 24.89 -28.47
C ALA A 9 -40.46 24.02 -27.68
N ALA A 10 -39.33 24.62 -27.29
CA ALA A 10 -38.37 24.00 -26.38
C ALA A 10 -38.98 23.95 -24.96
N VAL A 11 -39.23 22.75 -24.45
CA VAL A 11 -39.54 22.52 -23.03
C VAL A 11 -38.21 22.33 -22.31
N SER A 12 -37.78 23.35 -21.56
CA SER A 12 -36.66 23.25 -20.64
C SER A 12 -37.07 22.38 -19.44
N LEU A 13 -36.55 21.15 -19.38
CA LEU A 13 -36.65 20.29 -18.20
C LEU A 13 -35.59 20.74 -17.18
N THR A 14 -35.98 21.56 -16.21
CA THR A 14 -35.18 21.80 -15.00
C THR A 14 -35.29 20.58 -14.09
N THR A 15 -34.28 19.73 -14.06
CA THR A 15 -34.14 18.66 -13.07
C THR A 15 -33.73 19.26 -11.73
N LEU A 16 -34.73 19.51 -10.88
CA LEU A 16 -34.52 19.76 -9.44
C LEU A 16 -33.84 18.51 -8.84
N HIS A 17 -32.56 18.61 -8.55
CA HIS A 17 -31.88 17.67 -7.66
C HIS A 17 -32.47 17.82 -6.27
N ALA A 18 -33.36 16.91 -5.88
CA ALA A 18 -33.82 16.81 -4.51
C ALA A 18 -32.60 16.53 -3.62
N CYS A 19 -32.24 17.47 -2.74
CA CYS A 19 -31.30 17.24 -1.65
C CYS A 19 -31.80 16.03 -0.84
N LYS A 20 -31.05 14.92 -0.87
CA LYS A 20 -31.27 13.81 0.06
C LYS A 20 -31.06 14.35 1.47
N SER A 21 -32.05 14.19 2.34
CA SER A 21 -31.96 14.62 3.73
C SER A 21 -31.12 13.62 4.53
N ASP A 22 -30.00 14.05 5.10
CA ASP A 22 -29.17 13.22 5.99
C ASP A 22 -29.69 13.13 7.43
N GLY A 23 -30.79 13.84 7.73
CA GLY A 23 -31.42 13.85 9.04
C GLY A 23 -32.06 12.51 9.45
N PRO A 24 -32.45 12.38 10.73
CA PRO A 24 -33.09 11.18 11.24
C PRO A 24 -34.43 11.06 10.51
N ARG A 25 -34.56 10.01 9.70
CA ARG A 25 -35.83 9.69 9.06
C ARG A 25 -36.48 8.61 9.88
N ALA A 26 -37.66 8.90 10.43
CA ALA A 26 -38.52 7.88 11.00
C ALA A 26 -38.72 6.80 9.91
N PRO A 27 -38.28 5.56 10.16
CA PRO A 27 -38.32 4.55 9.12
C PRO A 27 -39.78 4.19 8.81
N SER A 28 -40.06 3.90 7.55
CA SER A 28 -41.40 3.60 7.06
C SER A 28 -41.52 2.13 6.72
N GLY A 29 -42.58 1.48 7.19
CA GLY A 29 -42.80 0.05 7.00
C GLY A 29 -42.19 -0.80 8.13
N PRO A 30 -42.13 -2.13 7.97
CA PRO A 30 -41.48 -3.01 8.93
C PRO A 30 -39.96 -2.83 8.93
N PRO A 31 -39.27 -3.19 10.03
CA PRO A 31 -37.81 -3.26 10.07
C PRO A 31 -37.24 -4.11 8.95
N ARG A 32 -36.04 -3.77 8.48
CA ARG A 32 -35.36 -4.50 7.40
C ARG A 32 -33.97 -4.94 7.83
N VAL A 33 -33.60 -6.15 7.43
CA VAL A 33 -32.29 -6.73 7.72
C VAL A 33 -31.65 -7.25 6.43
N LEU A 34 -30.36 -6.96 6.24
CA LEU A 34 -29.58 -7.47 5.12
C LEU A 34 -28.68 -8.62 5.58
N VAL A 35 -28.86 -9.81 5.02
CA VAL A 35 -27.95 -10.94 5.23
C VAL A 35 -26.86 -10.91 4.16
N PHE A 36 -25.63 -10.71 4.60
CA PHE A 36 -24.41 -10.75 3.80
C PHE A 36 -23.63 -12.03 4.09
N SER A 37 -23.24 -12.77 3.04
CA SER A 37 -22.59 -14.08 3.19
C SER A 37 -21.51 -14.34 2.14
N LYS A 38 -20.80 -13.30 1.70
CA LYS A 38 -19.66 -13.45 0.79
C LYS A 38 -18.51 -14.17 1.52
N THR A 39 -17.82 -15.07 0.83
CA THR A 39 -16.64 -15.78 1.34
C THR A 39 -15.48 -15.62 0.37
N ALA A 40 -14.32 -15.21 0.86
CA ALA A 40 -13.05 -15.23 0.14
C ALA A 40 -12.17 -16.44 0.55
N GLY A 41 -12.51 -17.11 1.67
CA GLY A 41 -11.88 -18.35 2.14
C GLY A 41 -12.85 -19.53 2.10
N TYR A 42 -12.87 -20.32 3.19
CA TYR A 42 -13.73 -21.50 3.32
C TYR A 42 -15.22 -21.13 3.23
N ARG A 43 -16.01 -21.94 2.53
CA ARG A 43 -17.45 -21.74 2.39
C ARG A 43 -18.22 -22.80 3.19
N HIS A 44 -18.91 -22.35 4.22
CA HIS A 44 -19.73 -23.20 5.09
C HIS A 44 -20.99 -23.70 4.38
N GLU A 45 -21.28 -25.00 4.48
CA GLU A 45 -22.49 -25.62 3.90
C GLU A 45 -23.79 -25.05 4.50
N SER A 46 -23.70 -24.48 5.70
CA SER A 46 -24.83 -23.91 6.44
C SER A 46 -25.30 -22.54 5.95
N ILE A 47 -24.53 -21.86 5.09
CA ILE A 47 -24.87 -20.51 4.59
C ILE A 47 -26.23 -20.50 3.88
N ASP A 48 -26.47 -21.43 2.94
CA ASP A 48 -27.70 -21.42 2.14
C ASP A 48 -28.95 -21.88 2.94
N PRO A 49 -28.87 -22.92 3.79
CA PRO A 49 -29.90 -23.20 4.79
C PRO A 49 -30.17 -21.99 5.71
N GLY A 50 -29.12 -21.34 6.19
CA GLY A 50 -29.20 -20.18 7.08
C GLY A 50 -29.93 -19.00 6.47
N LYS A 51 -29.61 -18.62 5.22
CA LYS A 51 -30.34 -17.58 4.47
C LYS A 51 -31.83 -17.87 4.43
N LYS A 52 -32.23 -19.10 4.07
CA LYS A 52 -33.63 -19.51 3.95
C LYS A 52 -34.36 -19.38 5.28
N VAL A 53 -33.74 -19.85 6.35
CA VAL A 53 -34.32 -19.83 7.69
C VAL A 53 -34.40 -18.41 8.25
N LEU A 54 -33.39 -17.57 8.04
CA LEU A 54 -33.44 -16.16 8.44
C LEU A 54 -34.56 -15.39 7.74
N MET A 55 -34.81 -15.65 6.44
CA MET A 55 -35.95 -15.09 5.73
C MET A 55 -37.29 -15.53 6.33
N ALA A 56 -37.45 -16.82 6.63
CA ALA A 56 -38.65 -17.34 7.28
C ALA A 56 -38.83 -16.77 8.69
N LEU A 57 -37.74 -16.63 9.45
CA LEU A 57 -37.72 -16.06 10.79
C LEU A 57 -38.17 -14.58 10.77
N GLY A 58 -37.71 -13.80 9.80
CA GLY A 58 -38.17 -12.43 9.60
C GLY A 58 -39.66 -12.33 9.30
N ALA A 59 -40.14 -13.12 8.33
CA ALA A 59 -41.55 -13.16 7.98
C ALA A 59 -42.45 -13.51 9.17
N ALA A 60 -42.01 -14.43 10.03
CA ALA A 60 -42.74 -14.84 11.23
C ALA A 60 -42.71 -13.79 12.37
N ASN A 61 -41.75 -12.87 12.38
CA ASN A 61 -41.51 -11.93 13.49
C ASN A 61 -41.58 -10.46 13.09
N GLY A 62 -42.15 -10.16 11.91
CA GLY A 62 -42.51 -8.79 11.53
C GLY A 62 -41.36 -7.93 11.02
N PHE A 63 -40.30 -8.52 10.47
CA PHE A 63 -39.23 -7.81 9.76
C PHE A 63 -38.92 -8.44 8.40
N VAL A 64 -38.44 -7.64 7.45
CA VAL A 64 -38.09 -8.09 6.11
C VAL A 64 -36.62 -8.45 6.06
N VAL A 65 -36.28 -9.54 5.36
CA VAL A 65 -34.90 -10.00 5.18
C VAL A 65 -34.58 -10.04 3.69
N ASP A 66 -33.52 -9.34 3.31
CA ASP A 66 -32.89 -9.47 1.99
C ASP A 66 -31.57 -10.24 2.16
N THR A 67 -31.11 -10.93 1.11
CA THR A 67 -29.82 -11.66 1.13
C THR A 67 -28.94 -11.21 -0.03
N THR A 68 -27.63 -11.16 0.19
CA THR A 68 -26.66 -10.82 -0.86
C THR A 68 -25.28 -11.44 -0.59
N GLU A 69 -24.53 -11.69 -1.65
CA GLU A 69 -23.09 -11.99 -1.61
C GLU A 69 -22.28 -10.89 -2.34
N ASP A 70 -22.97 -9.86 -2.84
CA ASP A 70 -22.36 -8.70 -3.49
C ASP A 70 -21.93 -7.67 -2.42
N ALA A 71 -20.62 -7.47 -2.29
CA ALA A 71 -20.03 -6.50 -1.36
C ALA A 71 -20.44 -5.05 -1.68
N ALA A 72 -20.83 -4.73 -2.92
CA ALA A 72 -21.34 -3.40 -3.27
C ALA A 72 -22.70 -3.09 -2.60
N GLN A 73 -23.35 -4.07 -1.97
CA GLN A 73 -24.50 -3.84 -1.10
C GLN A 73 -24.13 -3.39 0.32
N ILE A 74 -22.86 -3.53 0.71
CA ILE A 74 -22.29 -2.97 1.95
C ILE A 74 -21.79 -1.56 1.67
N MET A 75 -22.68 -0.74 1.13
CA MET A 75 -22.43 0.67 0.86
C MET A 75 -23.57 1.51 1.43
N GLU A 76 -23.27 2.74 1.83
CA GLU A 76 -24.20 3.63 2.52
C GLU A 76 -25.53 3.79 1.76
N ALA A 77 -25.46 3.90 0.43
CA ALA A 77 -26.62 4.03 -0.44
C ALA A 77 -27.60 2.85 -0.34
N SER A 78 -27.10 1.64 -0.07
CA SER A 78 -27.92 0.45 0.16
C SER A 78 -28.28 0.30 1.64
N LEU A 79 -27.29 0.48 2.53
CA LEU A 79 -27.41 0.28 3.99
C LEU A 79 -28.42 1.22 4.66
N ARG A 80 -28.70 2.39 4.08
CA ARG A 80 -29.76 3.32 4.52
C ARG A 80 -31.16 2.68 4.63
N LYS A 81 -31.39 1.53 4.00
CA LYS A 81 -32.67 0.81 4.03
C LYS A 81 -32.81 -0.15 5.22
N TYR A 82 -31.71 -0.49 5.89
CA TYR A 82 -31.64 -1.62 6.81
C TYR A 82 -31.36 -1.18 8.24
N ASP A 83 -32.10 -1.73 9.19
CA ASP A 83 -31.88 -1.51 10.62
C ASP A 83 -30.73 -2.35 11.18
N ALA A 84 -30.48 -3.51 10.56
CA ALA A 84 -29.32 -4.34 10.86
C ALA A 84 -28.74 -5.01 9.61
N VAL A 85 -27.44 -5.32 9.67
CA VAL A 85 -26.77 -6.23 8.75
C VAL A 85 -26.36 -7.50 9.48
N ILE A 86 -26.60 -8.66 8.88
CA ILE A 86 -26.17 -9.96 9.37
C ILE A 86 -25.00 -10.44 8.51
N PHE A 87 -23.85 -10.69 9.12
CA PHE A 87 -22.73 -11.38 8.51
C PHE A 87 -22.89 -12.86 8.82
N LEU A 88 -23.37 -13.62 7.85
CA LEU A 88 -23.66 -15.04 7.96
C LEU A 88 -22.48 -15.85 7.45
N SER A 89 -21.60 -16.25 8.37
CA SER A 89 -20.41 -17.06 8.14
C SER A 89 -19.52 -16.62 6.95
N PRO A 90 -19.25 -15.32 6.74
CA PRO A 90 -18.26 -14.91 5.76
C PRO A 90 -16.86 -15.36 6.18
N THR A 91 -15.90 -15.40 5.26
CA THR A 91 -14.50 -15.77 5.55
C THR A 91 -13.52 -14.97 4.70
N GLY A 92 -12.37 -14.60 5.27
CA GLY A 92 -11.32 -13.82 4.60
C GLY A 92 -11.64 -12.32 4.44
N ASN A 93 -10.90 -11.65 3.55
CA ASN A 93 -11.09 -10.24 3.23
C ASN A 93 -12.15 -10.10 2.12
N ILE A 94 -13.34 -9.58 2.47
CA ILE A 94 -14.57 -9.65 1.67
C ILE A 94 -15.07 -8.27 1.23
N LEU A 95 -14.62 -7.21 1.89
CA LEU A 95 -14.95 -5.81 1.59
C LEU A 95 -13.76 -5.09 0.96
N ASP A 96 -14.05 -4.12 0.09
CA ASP A 96 -13.06 -3.13 -0.30
C ASP A 96 -13.10 -1.92 0.64
N ARG A 97 -12.10 -1.05 0.55
CA ARG A 97 -11.99 0.13 1.43
C ARG A 97 -13.23 1.03 1.40
N ALA A 98 -13.91 1.14 0.26
CA ALA A 98 -15.13 1.93 0.16
C ALA A 98 -16.26 1.30 0.98
N SER A 99 -16.42 -0.02 0.89
CA SER A 99 -17.43 -0.78 1.63
C SER A 99 -17.12 -0.85 3.14
N GLU A 100 -15.85 -0.99 3.51
CA GLU A 100 -15.39 -0.89 4.91
C GLU A 100 -15.82 0.43 5.55
N LEU A 101 -15.47 1.56 4.92
CA LEU A 101 -15.75 2.89 5.45
C LEU A 101 -17.26 3.17 5.48
N ASP A 102 -18.02 2.70 4.49
CA ASP A 102 -19.48 2.86 4.48
C ASP A 102 -20.17 1.97 5.53
N LEU A 103 -19.63 0.78 5.85
CA LEU A 103 -20.10 -0.04 6.98
C LEU A 103 -19.81 0.66 8.32
N GLN A 104 -18.62 1.25 8.47
CA GLN A 104 -18.31 2.04 9.66
C GLN A 104 -19.26 3.21 9.83
N ARG A 105 -19.49 3.99 8.77
CA ARG A 105 -20.47 5.09 8.77
C ARG A 105 -21.88 4.62 9.07
N TYR A 106 -22.27 3.43 8.60
CA TYR A 106 -23.56 2.82 8.90
C TYR A 106 -23.72 2.54 10.40
N ILE A 107 -22.69 1.99 11.05
CA ILE A 107 -22.67 1.78 12.50
C ILE A 107 -22.69 3.12 13.24
N GLU A 108 -21.89 4.11 12.81
CA GLU A 108 -21.90 5.49 13.35
C GLU A 108 -23.27 6.17 13.26
N ALA A 109 -24.02 5.89 12.20
CA ALA A 109 -25.39 6.37 12.00
C ALA A 109 -26.42 5.68 12.91
N GLY A 110 -25.99 4.69 13.69
CA GLY A 110 -26.82 3.93 14.62
C GLY A 110 -27.30 2.58 14.07
N GLY A 111 -26.69 2.05 13.01
CA GLY A 111 -27.00 0.74 12.44
C GLY A 111 -26.67 -0.43 13.37
N GLY A 112 -27.35 -1.56 13.15
CA GLY A 112 -27.13 -2.81 13.88
C GLY A 112 -26.24 -3.79 13.12
N TYR A 113 -25.43 -4.54 13.85
CA TYR A 113 -24.60 -5.62 13.33
C TYR A 113 -24.90 -6.93 14.04
N VAL A 114 -24.98 -8.01 13.27
CA VAL A 114 -25.13 -9.39 13.75
C VAL A 114 -24.06 -10.24 13.08
N GLY A 115 -23.10 -10.75 13.85
CA GLY A 115 -22.16 -11.76 13.36
C GLY A 115 -22.60 -13.17 13.75
N ILE A 116 -22.59 -14.09 12.80
CA ILE A 116 -22.90 -15.50 13.02
C ILE A 116 -21.69 -16.34 12.59
N HIS A 117 -21.24 -17.21 13.49
CA HIS A 117 -20.17 -18.18 13.31
C HIS A 117 -18.89 -17.54 12.74
N ALA A 118 -18.57 -17.83 11.47
CA ALA A 118 -17.35 -17.38 10.81
C ALA A 118 -17.28 -15.87 10.56
N ALA A 119 -18.25 -15.07 10.99
CA ALA A 119 -18.12 -13.61 10.99
C ALA A 119 -16.85 -13.11 11.72
N SER A 120 -16.31 -13.84 12.69
CA SER A 120 -15.01 -13.55 13.32
C SER A 120 -13.78 -14.00 12.51
N ASP A 121 -13.99 -14.78 11.44
CA ASP A 121 -12.99 -15.25 10.47
C ASP A 121 -12.95 -14.37 9.21
N ALA A 122 -13.33 -13.09 9.33
CA ALA A 122 -13.32 -12.13 8.25
C ALA A 122 -12.59 -10.84 8.64
N GLU A 123 -12.08 -10.12 7.65
CA GLU A 123 -11.50 -8.77 7.79
C GLU A 123 -10.40 -8.64 8.87
N TYR A 124 -9.46 -9.59 8.87
CA TYR A 124 -8.33 -9.64 9.80
C TYR A 124 -7.44 -8.39 9.78
N ASP A 125 -7.32 -7.77 8.61
CA ASP A 125 -6.43 -6.63 8.40
C ASP A 125 -7.09 -5.31 8.82
N TRP A 126 -8.40 -5.33 9.08
CA TRP A 126 -9.18 -4.14 9.42
C TRP A 126 -9.56 -4.12 10.89
N ARG A 127 -8.66 -3.59 11.73
CA ARG A 127 -8.81 -3.57 13.21
C ARG A 127 -10.14 -3.00 13.73
N TRP A 128 -10.75 -2.07 13.00
CA TRP A 128 -12.06 -1.55 13.37
C TRP A 128 -13.14 -2.65 13.31
N TYR A 129 -13.10 -3.53 12.30
CA TYR A 129 -13.98 -4.69 12.22
C TYR A 129 -13.77 -5.63 13.40
N GLY A 130 -12.53 -5.89 13.79
CA GLY A 130 -12.21 -6.68 14.99
C GLY A 130 -12.89 -6.14 16.25
N ARG A 131 -12.97 -4.80 16.40
CA ARG A 131 -13.76 -4.18 17.47
C ARG A 131 -15.26 -4.36 17.25
N LEU A 132 -15.77 -4.17 16.03
CA LEU A 132 -17.19 -4.37 15.70
C LEU A 132 -17.66 -5.79 16.08
N VAL A 133 -16.99 -6.82 15.56
CA VAL A 133 -17.34 -8.22 15.83
C VAL A 133 -17.02 -8.62 17.28
N GLY A 134 -15.99 -8.03 17.88
CA GLY A 134 -15.60 -8.22 19.29
C GLY A 134 -14.43 -9.16 19.51
N GLY A 135 -13.94 -9.85 18.48
CA GLY A 135 -12.76 -10.72 18.53
C GLY A 135 -12.55 -11.44 17.21
N TYR A 136 -11.32 -11.91 16.96
CA TYR A 136 -10.97 -12.63 15.74
C TYR A 136 -10.81 -14.12 15.99
N PHE A 137 -11.21 -14.93 15.01
CA PHE A 137 -10.86 -16.34 14.96
C PHE A 137 -9.34 -16.55 14.96
N ILE A 138 -8.89 -17.63 15.61
CA ILE A 138 -7.51 -18.13 15.56
C ILE A 138 -7.48 -19.54 14.97
N SER A 139 -8.28 -20.43 15.54
CA SER A 139 -8.25 -21.87 15.27
C SER A 139 -9.53 -22.53 15.82
N HIS A 140 -9.78 -23.77 15.41
CA HIS A 140 -10.81 -24.62 15.98
C HIS A 140 -10.33 -26.09 16.00
N PRO A 141 -10.84 -26.94 16.89
CA PRO A 141 -10.68 -28.40 16.79
C PRO A 141 -11.70 -28.99 15.81
N ASP A 142 -11.71 -30.33 15.70
CA ASP A 142 -12.79 -31.03 14.99
C ASP A 142 -14.15 -30.75 15.63
N GLN A 143 -15.19 -30.72 14.79
CA GLN A 143 -16.58 -30.57 15.22
C GLN A 143 -16.98 -31.64 16.23
N GLN A 144 -17.45 -31.22 17.40
CA GLN A 144 -17.77 -32.12 18.51
C GLN A 144 -18.84 -31.53 19.41
N GLU A 145 -19.40 -32.36 20.29
CA GLU A 145 -20.31 -31.87 21.32
C GLU A 145 -19.55 -31.13 22.42
N ALA A 146 -20.12 -30.04 22.91
CA ALA A 146 -19.64 -29.32 24.08
C ALA A 146 -20.81 -28.72 24.87
N THR A 147 -20.53 -28.32 26.11
CA THR A 147 -21.50 -27.68 27.00
C THR A 147 -21.30 -26.17 27.01
N LEU A 148 -22.29 -25.43 26.54
CA LEU A 148 -22.37 -23.98 26.71
C LEU A 148 -23.02 -23.64 28.05
N ARG A 149 -22.55 -22.58 28.71
CA ARG A 149 -23.11 -22.03 29.94
C ARG A 149 -23.71 -20.66 29.66
N VAL A 150 -24.94 -20.44 30.13
CA VAL A 150 -25.58 -19.12 30.04
C VAL A 150 -25.06 -18.24 31.17
N VAL A 151 -24.30 -17.20 30.83
CA VAL A 151 -23.72 -16.25 31.79
C VAL A 151 -24.71 -15.14 32.12
N ASP A 152 -25.46 -14.67 31.12
CA ASP A 152 -26.56 -13.73 31.29
C ASP A 152 -27.84 -14.32 30.71
N ASN A 153 -28.83 -14.58 31.56
CA ASN A 153 -30.14 -15.12 31.18
C ASN A 153 -31.24 -14.06 31.10
N THR A 154 -30.90 -12.77 31.15
CA THR A 154 -31.86 -11.67 31.08
C THR A 154 -32.00 -11.13 29.65
N HIS A 155 -30.95 -11.27 28.84
CA HIS A 155 -30.94 -10.81 27.46
C HIS A 155 -31.94 -11.58 26.58
N GLY A 156 -32.51 -10.90 25.58
CA GLY A 156 -33.54 -11.47 24.71
C GLY A 156 -33.08 -12.71 23.92
N SER A 157 -31.78 -12.84 23.64
CA SER A 157 -31.20 -14.00 22.96
C SER A 157 -30.90 -15.19 23.87
N THR A 158 -30.94 -15.04 25.20
CA THR A 158 -30.52 -16.12 26.14
C THR A 158 -31.55 -16.47 27.19
N LYS A 159 -32.56 -15.63 27.44
CA LYS A 159 -33.58 -15.85 28.49
C LYS A 159 -34.40 -17.13 28.39
N HIS A 160 -34.48 -17.74 27.20
CA HIS A 160 -35.17 -19.00 26.95
C HIS A 160 -34.25 -20.23 26.98
N LEU A 161 -32.94 -20.03 27.07
CA LEU A 161 -31.97 -21.10 27.08
C LEU A 161 -31.88 -21.75 28.47
N PRO A 162 -31.61 -23.07 28.54
CA PRO A 162 -31.25 -23.71 29.80
C PRO A 162 -29.92 -23.17 30.31
N ALA A 163 -29.67 -23.26 31.64
CA ALA A 163 -28.42 -22.79 32.25
C ALA A 163 -27.17 -23.46 31.63
N GLU A 164 -27.30 -24.75 31.28
CA GLU A 164 -26.33 -25.49 30.49
C GLU A 164 -26.99 -25.99 29.21
N TRP A 165 -26.35 -25.73 28.07
CA TRP A 165 -26.85 -26.08 26.75
C TRP A 165 -25.80 -26.91 26.01
N LYS A 166 -26.07 -28.21 25.90
CA LYS A 166 -25.22 -29.14 25.14
C LYS A 166 -25.62 -29.13 23.68
N ARG A 167 -24.65 -28.98 22.79
CA ARG A 167 -24.86 -29.04 21.34
C ARG A 167 -23.56 -29.45 20.63
N LYS A 168 -23.68 -29.85 19.36
CA LYS A 168 -22.56 -30.10 18.45
C LYS A 168 -22.38 -28.91 17.52
N ASP A 169 -21.16 -28.38 17.44
CA ASP A 169 -20.77 -27.28 16.54
C ASP A 169 -19.24 -27.32 16.31
N GLU A 170 -18.70 -26.31 15.62
CA GLU A 170 -17.25 -26.12 15.42
C GLU A 170 -16.71 -25.01 16.32
N TRP A 171 -16.00 -25.39 17.40
CA TRP A 171 -15.68 -24.48 18.52
C TRP A 171 -14.48 -23.57 18.27
N TYR A 172 -14.72 -22.28 18.08
CA TYR A 172 -13.66 -21.32 17.77
C TYR A 172 -12.85 -20.88 18.99
N ASN A 173 -11.53 -20.81 18.81
CA ASN A 173 -10.62 -20.07 19.67
C ASN A 173 -10.44 -18.64 19.15
N PHE A 174 -10.39 -17.67 20.06
CA PHE A 174 -10.38 -16.24 19.74
C PHE A 174 -9.12 -15.51 20.20
N LYS A 175 -8.67 -14.52 19.40
CA LYS A 175 -7.66 -13.50 19.77
C LYS A 175 -8.28 -12.12 19.79
N ALA A 176 -7.59 -11.20 20.45
CA ALA A 176 -7.93 -9.77 20.45
C ALA A 176 -9.39 -9.50 20.85
N LEU A 177 -9.90 -10.25 21.83
CA LEU A 177 -11.22 -10.03 22.40
C LEU A 177 -11.30 -8.62 22.98
N ALA A 178 -12.38 -7.90 22.65
CA ALA A 178 -12.62 -6.56 23.18
C ALA A 178 -12.84 -6.62 24.71
N PRO A 179 -12.34 -5.64 25.47
CA PRO A 179 -12.37 -5.69 26.93
C PRO A 179 -13.76 -5.39 27.54
N ASP A 180 -14.66 -4.81 26.75
CA ASP A 180 -15.97 -4.28 27.15
C ASP A 180 -17.16 -5.12 26.61
N LEU A 181 -16.89 -6.34 26.16
CA LEU A 181 -17.94 -7.26 25.71
C LEU A 181 -18.85 -7.67 26.87
N HIS A 182 -20.16 -7.61 26.63
CA HIS A 182 -21.13 -8.24 27.52
C HIS A 182 -21.35 -9.69 27.09
N VAL A 183 -20.66 -10.60 27.78
CA VAL A 183 -20.69 -12.04 27.48
C VAL A 183 -22.03 -12.66 27.87
N LEU A 184 -22.66 -13.33 26.90
CA LEU A 184 -23.96 -13.99 27.04
C LEU A 184 -23.80 -15.49 27.28
N LEU A 185 -22.91 -16.13 26.52
CA LEU A 185 -22.62 -17.55 26.58
C LEU A 185 -21.12 -17.77 26.72
N THR A 186 -20.72 -18.76 27.50
CA THR A 186 -19.37 -19.33 27.50
C THR A 186 -19.40 -20.81 27.19
N ILE A 187 -18.28 -21.39 26.76
CA ILE A 187 -18.11 -22.84 26.61
C ILE A 187 -17.32 -23.41 27.79
N ASP A 188 -17.65 -24.63 28.20
CA ASP A 188 -16.86 -25.40 29.15
C ASP A 188 -15.76 -26.19 28.43
N GLU A 189 -14.52 -25.69 28.46
CA GLU A 189 -13.35 -26.35 27.87
C GLU A 189 -13.04 -27.74 28.47
N SER A 190 -13.63 -28.12 29.61
CA SER A 190 -13.49 -29.48 30.13
C SER A 190 -14.45 -30.49 29.47
N SER A 191 -15.44 -30.00 28.71
CA SER A 191 -16.45 -30.83 28.06
C SER A 191 -16.10 -31.25 26.64
N TYR A 192 -15.00 -30.73 26.08
CA TYR A 192 -14.52 -31.00 24.72
C TYR A 192 -12.99 -30.88 24.66
N THR A 193 -12.37 -31.18 23.52
CA THR A 193 -10.90 -31.04 23.35
C THR A 193 -10.55 -29.91 22.38
N GLY A 194 -9.47 -29.18 22.66
CA GLY A 194 -8.87 -28.19 21.76
C GLY A 194 -9.22 -26.71 22.04
N GLY A 195 -9.92 -26.42 23.14
CA GLY A 195 -10.09 -25.05 23.64
C GLY A 195 -8.77 -24.45 24.15
N THR A 196 -8.55 -23.16 23.87
CA THR A 196 -7.32 -22.44 24.25
C THR A 196 -7.56 -21.04 24.83
N ASN A 197 -8.81 -20.67 25.10
CA ASN A 197 -9.18 -19.38 25.68
C ASN A 197 -9.35 -19.42 27.21
N GLY A 198 -9.32 -20.61 27.81
CA GLY A 198 -9.28 -20.83 29.24
C GLY A 198 -10.66 -20.76 29.91
N ALA A 199 -10.66 -20.47 31.22
CA ALA A 199 -11.85 -20.62 32.06
C ALA A 199 -13.05 -19.72 31.68
N THR A 200 -12.81 -18.64 30.94
CA THR A 200 -13.85 -17.73 30.43
C THR A 200 -13.72 -17.63 28.93
N HIS A 201 -14.15 -18.69 28.23
CA HIS A 201 -14.15 -18.77 26.77
C HIS A 201 -15.53 -18.33 26.23
N PRO A 202 -15.67 -17.10 25.71
CA PRO A 202 -16.96 -16.57 25.28
C PRO A 202 -17.39 -17.17 23.92
N MET A 203 -18.69 -17.44 23.77
CA MET A 203 -19.30 -17.98 22.55
C MET A 203 -20.47 -17.15 22.01
N ALA A 204 -20.98 -16.21 22.79
CA ALA A 204 -21.89 -15.17 22.30
C ALA A 204 -21.76 -13.94 23.19
N TRP A 205 -21.87 -12.76 22.59
CA TRP A 205 -21.78 -11.49 23.29
C TRP A 205 -22.50 -10.37 22.54
N TYR A 206 -22.69 -9.25 23.23
CA TYR A 206 -23.11 -8.01 22.60
C TYR A 206 -22.38 -6.82 23.20
N HIS A 207 -22.41 -5.71 22.48
CA HIS A 207 -21.95 -4.40 22.95
C HIS A 207 -22.53 -3.27 22.08
N ASP A 208 -22.43 -2.04 22.59
CA ASP A 208 -22.64 -0.83 21.80
C ASP A 208 -21.28 -0.39 21.25
N VAL A 209 -21.23 -0.06 19.96
CA VAL A 209 -19.98 0.29 19.28
C VAL A 209 -20.21 1.43 18.31
N ASP A 210 -19.43 2.50 18.47
CA ASP A 210 -19.47 3.73 17.67
C ASP A 210 -20.88 4.31 17.46
N GLY A 211 -21.80 4.15 18.42
CA GLY A 211 -23.18 4.63 18.34
C GLY A 211 -24.19 3.64 17.73
N GLY A 212 -23.69 2.54 17.17
CA GLY A 212 -24.48 1.38 16.75
C GLY A 212 -24.48 0.27 17.79
N ARG A 213 -24.98 -0.91 17.40
CA ARG A 213 -25.12 -2.10 18.25
C ARG A 213 -24.56 -3.31 17.54
N ALA A 214 -23.75 -4.11 18.22
CA ALA A 214 -23.23 -5.35 17.68
C ALA A 214 -23.59 -6.53 18.58
N TRP A 215 -24.07 -7.60 17.97
CA TRP A 215 -24.31 -8.89 18.60
C TRP A 215 -23.59 -9.97 17.80
N TYR A 216 -22.93 -10.88 18.49
CA TYR A 216 -22.21 -11.99 17.87
C TYR A 216 -22.56 -13.31 18.55
N THR A 217 -22.64 -14.37 17.75
CA THR A 217 -22.69 -15.75 18.21
C THR A 217 -21.72 -16.58 17.38
N GLU A 218 -20.90 -17.37 18.04
CA GLU A 218 -19.96 -18.31 17.42
C GLU A 218 -20.68 -19.53 16.82
N LEU A 219 -21.90 -19.80 17.29
CA LEU A 219 -22.70 -20.93 16.90
C LEU A 219 -23.20 -20.80 15.45
N GLY A 220 -23.57 -21.93 14.85
CA GLY A 220 -24.21 -21.95 13.54
C GLY A 220 -23.30 -22.40 12.39
N HIS A 221 -22.23 -23.14 12.70
CA HIS A 221 -21.43 -23.83 11.69
C HIS A 221 -22.28 -24.87 10.95
N THR A 222 -23.01 -25.69 11.71
CA THR A 222 -23.70 -26.88 11.21
C THR A 222 -25.02 -26.54 10.52
N VAL A 223 -25.41 -27.37 9.53
CA VAL A 223 -26.72 -27.23 8.87
C VAL A 223 -27.86 -27.46 9.87
N GLU A 224 -27.67 -28.40 10.79
CA GLU A 224 -28.61 -28.79 11.83
C GLU A 224 -28.98 -27.63 12.75
N SER A 225 -28.04 -26.70 13.01
CA SER A 225 -28.31 -25.50 13.80
C SER A 225 -29.52 -24.72 13.29
N TYR A 226 -29.71 -24.63 11.97
CA TYR A 226 -30.80 -23.87 11.37
C TYR A 226 -32.16 -24.59 11.42
N SER A 227 -32.22 -25.75 12.07
CA SER A 227 -33.46 -26.45 12.44
C SER A 227 -33.70 -26.52 13.96
N ASP A 228 -32.72 -26.11 14.76
CA ASP A 228 -32.79 -26.14 16.22
C ASP A 228 -33.58 -24.94 16.76
N SER A 229 -34.69 -25.21 17.45
CA SER A 229 -35.58 -24.15 17.93
C SER A 229 -34.97 -23.22 19.01
N LEU A 230 -34.00 -23.69 19.80
CA LEU A 230 -33.31 -22.89 20.81
C LEU A 230 -32.31 -21.95 20.15
N PHE A 231 -31.58 -22.44 19.13
CA PHE A 231 -30.66 -21.63 18.31
C PHE A 231 -31.42 -20.56 17.52
N LEU A 232 -32.53 -20.91 16.87
CA LEU A 232 -33.31 -19.92 16.12
C LEU A 232 -33.88 -18.80 17.01
N LYS A 233 -34.31 -19.12 18.24
CA LYS A 233 -34.72 -18.12 19.23
C LYS A 233 -33.53 -17.28 19.74
N HIS A 234 -32.35 -17.88 19.87
CA HIS A 234 -31.11 -17.16 20.21
C HIS A 234 -30.76 -16.12 19.15
N VAL A 235 -30.71 -16.52 17.89
CA VAL A 235 -30.46 -15.64 16.74
C VAL A 235 -31.54 -14.57 16.61
N LEU A 236 -32.83 -14.91 16.80
CA LEU A 236 -33.92 -13.92 16.79
C LEU A 236 -33.72 -12.83 17.85
N GLY A 237 -33.31 -13.21 19.06
CA GLY A 237 -33.02 -12.25 20.12
C GLY A 237 -31.85 -11.32 19.78
N GLY A 238 -30.80 -11.85 19.14
CA GLY A 238 -29.66 -11.07 18.65
C GLY A 238 -30.05 -10.08 17.55
N ILE A 239 -30.84 -10.53 16.56
CA ILE A 239 -31.36 -9.67 15.49
C ILE A 239 -32.25 -8.56 16.07
N THR A 240 -33.12 -8.90 17.03
CA THR A 240 -34.01 -7.93 17.69
C THR A 240 -33.21 -6.86 18.44
N TYR A 241 -32.13 -7.25 19.12
CA TYR A 241 -31.20 -6.33 19.76
C TYR A 241 -30.55 -5.39 18.72
N ALA A 242 -30.00 -5.94 17.63
CA ALA A 242 -29.34 -5.16 16.59
C ALA A 242 -30.28 -4.14 15.92
N ILE A 243 -31.53 -4.54 15.60
CA ILE A 243 -32.58 -3.64 15.06
C ILE A 243 -32.83 -2.43 15.97
N GLY A 244 -32.61 -2.55 17.28
CA GLY A 244 -32.60 -1.41 18.20
C GLY A 244 -33.94 -0.68 18.32
N GLY A 245 -35.04 -1.38 18.03
CA GLY A 245 -36.39 -0.81 18.06
C GLY A 245 -36.75 0.07 16.86
N HIS A 246 -36.07 -0.07 15.72
CA HIS A 246 -36.42 0.59 14.46
C HIS A 246 -36.46 2.12 14.57
N LYS A 247 -35.44 2.69 15.22
CA LYS A 247 -35.35 4.14 15.48
C LYS A 247 -34.95 4.97 14.25
N GLY A 248 -34.52 4.32 13.16
CA GLY A 248 -33.97 4.96 11.98
C GLY A 248 -32.50 5.34 12.14
N LEU A 249 -31.84 5.59 11.00
CA LEU A 249 -30.42 5.96 10.91
C LEU A 249 -30.25 7.48 10.86
N ASP A 250 -29.20 8.00 11.49
CA ASP A 250 -28.82 9.42 11.47
C ASP A 250 -27.38 9.59 10.99
N TYR A 251 -27.20 9.66 9.67
CA TYR A 251 -25.89 9.78 9.02
C TYR A 251 -25.17 11.11 9.29
N ARG A 252 -25.83 12.09 9.93
CA ARG A 252 -25.13 13.29 10.44
C ARG A 252 -24.18 12.98 11.59
N LYS A 253 -24.32 11.82 12.24
CA LYS A 253 -23.41 11.34 13.29
C LYS A 253 -22.16 10.67 12.72
N ALA A 254 -22.18 10.29 11.45
CA ALA A 254 -21.06 9.62 10.82
C ALA A 254 -19.90 10.60 10.60
N THR A 255 -18.77 10.32 11.26
CA THR A 255 -17.53 11.10 11.18
C THR A 255 -16.52 10.52 10.23
N THR A 256 -16.65 9.23 9.90
CA THR A 256 -15.74 8.55 8.97
C THR A 256 -15.90 9.12 7.56
N ALA A 257 -14.78 9.51 6.94
CA ALA A 257 -14.79 10.04 5.58
C ALA A 257 -15.08 8.94 4.55
N GLN A 258 -15.78 9.29 3.46
CA GLN A 258 -16.04 8.36 2.36
C GLN A 258 -14.91 8.40 1.33
N VAL A 259 -14.63 7.25 0.71
CA VAL A 259 -13.75 7.19 -0.47
C VAL A 259 -14.39 8.02 -1.60
N PRO A 260 -13.69 9.01 -2.17
CA PRO A 260 -14.22 9.79 -3.27
C PRO A 260 -14.53 8.90 -4.48
N ALA A 261 -15.76 8.98 -5.00
CA ALA A 261 -16.18 8.17 -6.14
C ALA A 261 -15.27 8.38 -7.35
N GLU A 262 -14.86 7.29 -8.00
CA GLU A 262 -13.96 7.31 -9.18
C GLU A 262 -14.46 8.23 -10.31
N SER A 263 -15.79 8.36 -10.47
CA SER A 263 -16.41 9.25 -11.47
C SER A 263 -16.12 10.75 -11.27
N LEU A 264 -15.61 11.15 -10.10
CA LEU A 264 -15.18 12.51 -9.80
C LEU A 264 -13.73 12.78 -10.24
N TRP A 265 -13.03 11.74 -10.67
CA TRP A 265 -11.63 11.80 -11.10
C TRP A 265 -11.52 11.82 -12.62
N THR A 266 -10.47 12.44 -13.13
CA THR A 266 -10.14 12.43 -14.55
C THR A 266 -8.63 12.35 -14.71
N LYS A 267 -8.17 11.37 -15.47
CA LYS A 267 -6.79 11.33 -15.96
C LYS A 267 -6.74 12.17 -17.23
N THR A 268 -6.02 13.29 -17.18
CA THR A 268 -5.77 14.15 -18.33
C THR A 268 -4.40 13.83 -18.88
N ASP A 269 -4.33 13.22 -20.07
CA ASP A 269 -3.06 13.06 -20.78
C ASP A 269 -2.59 14.42 -21.29
N LEU A 270 -1.45 14.87 -20.78
CA LEU A 270 -0.85 16.16 -21.10
C LEU A 270 -0.01 16.07 -22.37
N THR A 271 0.76 14.99 -22.52
CA THR A 271 1.47 14.60 -23.74
C THR A 271 1.71 13.09 -23.76
N MET A 272 1.58 12.45 -24.93
CA MET A 272 1.81 11.01 -25.14
C MET A 272 2.58 10.77 -26.45
N GLY A 273 3.44 9.75 -26.50
CA GLY A 273 4.21 9.37 -27.67
C GLY A 273 5.40 10.30 -28.02
N THR A 274 5.56 11.38 -27.25
CA THR A 274 6.63 12.37 -27.45
C THR A 274 7.91 12.00 -26.71
N LEU A 275 7.81 11.22 -25.63
CA LEU A 275 8.92 10.88 -24.74
C LEU A 275 9.61 9.57 -25.17
N ALA A 276 10.89 9.47 -24.89
CA ALA A 276 11.74 8.32 -25.15
C ALA A 276 12.41 7.89 -23.85
N GLU A 277 11.92 6.79 -23.25
CA GLU A 277 12.44 6.23 -22.00
C GLU A 277 12.50 7.28 -20.85
N PRO A 278 11.38 7.96 -20.53
CA PRO A 278 11.38 8.97 -19.47
C PRO A 278 11.66 8.31 -18.11
N THR A 279 12.48 8.97 -17.29
CA THR A 279 12.93 8.43 -16.00
C THR A 279 12.32 9.21 -14.84
N GLU A 280 12.66 10.48 -14.68
CA GLU A 280 12.22 11.33 -13.55
C GLU A 280 11.76 12.71 -14.07
N MET A 281 10.87 13.38 -13.36
CA MET A 281 10.37 14.70 -13.69
C MET A 281 10.52 15.70 -12.55
N ALA A 282 10.41 16.99 -12.89
CA ALA A 282 10.26 18.06 -11.91
C ALA A 282 9.19 19.05 -12.39
N VAL A 283 8.12 19.20 -11.62
CA VAL A 283 7.04 20.15 -11.88
C VAL A 283 7.46 21.54 -11.42
N LEU A 284 7.58 22.47 -12.37
CA LEU A 284 8.03 23.83 -12.09
C LEU A 284 6.91 24.66 -11.42
N PRO A 285 7.25 25.77 -10.74
CA PRO A 285 6.24 26.72 -10.21
C PRO A 285 5.27 27.26 -11.27
N THR A 286 5.68 27.26 -12.55
CA THR A 286 4.85 27.66 -13.70
C THR A 286 3.91 26.56 -14.19
N LYS A 287 4.00 25.35 -13.62
CA LYS A 287 3.35 24.09 -14.06
C LYS A 287 3.91 23.47 -15.34
N ASP A 288 4.89 24.11 -15.96
CA ASP A 288 5.75 23.43 -16.93
C ASP A 288 6.47 22.27 -16.24
N VAL A 289 6.87 21.24 -16.98
CA VAL A 289 7.48 20.04 -16.40
C VAL A 289 8.78 19.71 -17.13
N LEU A 290 9.88 19.71 -16.39
CA LEU A 290 11.15 19.16 -16.88
C LEU A 290 11.11 17.64 -16.77
N ILE A 291 11.59 16.94 -17.79
CA ILE A 291 11.55 15.47 -17.86
C ILE A 291 12.92 14.96 -18.31
N ALA A 292 13.52 14.11 -17.49
CA ALA A 292 14.71 13.35 -17.83
C ALA A 292 14.35 12.13 -18.68
N GLN A 293 15.19 11.83 -19.67
CA GLN A 293 15.09 10.65 -20.52
C GLN A 293 16.39 9.87 -20.44
N ARG A 294 16.31 8.55 -20.28
CA ARG A 294 17.47 7.69 -20.01
C ARG A 294 18.61 7.89 -21.02
N GLY A 295 18.27 8.18 -22.28
CA GLY A 295 19.22 8.48 -23.36
C GLY A 295 20.11 9.72 -23.17
N GLY A 296 19.85 10.55 -22.16
CA GLY A 296 20.62 11.76 -21.83
C GLY A 296 19.92 13.06 -22.21
N GLU A 297 18.80 13.00 -22.92
CA GLU A 297 17.97 14.16 -23.24
C GLU A 297 17.16 14.65 -22.04
N ILE A 298 17.06 15.96 -21.90
CA ILE A 298 16.12 16.62 -20.98
C ILE A 298 15.15 17.43 -21.84
N VAL A 299 13.86 17.28 -21.60
CA VAL A 299 12.80 18.00 -22.32
C VAL A 299 11.95 18.82 -21.34
N LEU A 300 11.35 19.89 -21.84
CA LEU A 300 10.41 20.73 -21.13
C LEU A 300 9.04 20.60 -21.77
N TYR A 301 8.07 20.11 -21.01
CA TYR A 301 6.65 20.23 -21.31
C TYR A 301 6.15 21.60 -20.90
N LYS A 302 5.43 22.29 -21.79
CA LYS A 302 4.83 23.60 -21.54
C LYS A 302 3.33 23.46 -21.24
N ASP A 303 2.88 23.87 -20.05
CA ASP A 303 1.46 23.72 -19.65
C ASP A 303 0.53 24.57 -20.54
N ALA A 304 1.00 25.77 -20.93
CA ALA A 304 0.19 26.75 -21.65
C ALA A 304 -0.26 26.29 -23.06
N ASP A 305 0.60 25.59 -23.80
CA ASP A 305 0.34 25.16 -25.18
C ASP A 305 0.46 23.65 -25.39
N ARG A 306 0.76 22.90 -24.31
CA ARG A 306 1.00 21.45 -24.30
C ARG A 306 2.12 20.96 -25.22
N SER A 307 3.05 21.83 -25.59
CA SER A 307 4.22 21.45 -26.40
C SER A 307 5.31 20.79 -25.55
N VAL A 308 6.11 19.94 -26.19
CA VAL A 308 7.33 19.36 -25.60
C VAL A 308 8.54 19.86 -26.38
N LYS A 309 9.50 20.48 -25.70
CA LYS A 309 10.68 21.10 -26.32
C LYS A 309 11.97 20.54 -25.73
N PRO A 310 13.06 20.40 -26.52
CA PRO A 310 14.38 20.09 -25.97
C PRO A 310 14.82 21.17 -24.97
N ALA A 311 15.30 20.77 -23.80
CA ALA A 311 15.79 21.66 -22.75
C ALA A 311 17.26 21.40 -22.39
N GLY A 312 17.80 20.20 -22.67
CA GLY A 312 19.21 19.90 -22.45
C GLY A 312 19.59 18.53 -23.03
N LYS A 313 20.90 18.25 -23.12
CA LYS A 313 21.40 16.94 -23.49
C LYS A 313 22.77 16.67 -22.88
N LEU A 314 22.90 15.52 -22.22
CA LEU A 314 24.15 15.01 -21.66
C LEU A 314 24.63 13.81 -22.46
N ALA A 315 25.96 13.65 -22.57
CA ALA A 315 26.56 12.43 -23.09
C ALA A 315 26.59 11.38 -21.98
N VAL A 316 25.76 10.35 -22.10
CA VAL A 316 25.58 9.32 -21.07
C VAL A 316 25.95 7.93 -21.55
N TYR A 317 26.35 7.07 -20.61
CA TYR A 317 26.46 5.63 -20.83
C TYR A 317 25.07 5.00 -20.73
N SER A 318 24.39 4.85 -21.87
CA SER A 318 23.04 4.25 -21.98
C SER A 318 23.04 2.92 -22.75
N LYS A 319 24.21 2.52 -23.27
CA LYS A 319 24.45 1.25 -23.95
C LYS A 319 25.79 0.68 -23.51
N SER A 320 25.85 -0.63 -23.35
CA SER A 320 27.09 -1.34 -23.07
C SER A 320 28.07 -1.26 -24.23
N ARG A 321 29.33 -1.66 -23.97
CA ARG A 321 30.40 -1.68 -25.00
C ARG A 321 30.06 -2.56 -26.21
N ASN A 322 29.22 -3.59 -26.04
CA ASN A 322 28.73 -4.45 -27.12
C ASN A 322 27.40 -3.97 -27.75
N GLY A 323 26.93 -2.77 -27.36
CA GLY A 323 25.74 -2.13 -27.93
C GLY A 323 24.40 -2.53 -27.34
N SER A 324 24.38 -3.44 -26.35
CA SER A 324 23.15 -3.79 -25.62
C SER A 324 22.66 -2.63 -24.77
N ASN A 325 21.35 -2.55 -24.55
CA ASN A 325 20.80 -1.59 -23.61
C ASN A 325 21.19 -1.96 -22.18
N VAL A 326 21.41 -0.92 -21.38
CA VAL A 326 21.72 -1.02 -19.95
C VAL A 326 20.82 -0.06 -19.17
N GLU A 327 20.64 -0.28 -17.88
CA GLU A 327 19.74 0.56 -17.06
C GLU A 327 20.31 1.97 -16.84
N GLU A 328 21.62 2.13 -16.96
CA GLU A 328 22.31 3.41 -16.85
C GLU A 328 21.87 4.44 -17.90
N GLY A 329 22.16 5.70 -17.57
CA GLY A 329 21.88 6.83 -18.42
C GLY A 329 21.66 8.09 -17.58
N LEU A 330 20.70 8.90 -18.01
CA LEU A 330 20.17 10.00 -17.22
C LEU A 330 18.96 9.52 -16.42
N LEU A 331 19.09 9.47 -15.09
CA LEU A 331 18.15 8.75 -14.23
C LEU A 331 17.37 9.66 -13.28
N GLY A 332 18.05 10.69 -12.77
CA GLY A 332 17.47 11.60 -11.80
C GLY A 332 17.45 13.04 -12.24
N LEU A 333 16.41 13.75 -11.83
CA LEU A 333 16.14 15.13 -12.15
C LEU A 333 15.27 15.75 -11.04
N THR A 334 15.73 16.84 -10.44
CA THR A 334 14.90 17.65 -9.55
C THR A 334 15.28 19.13 -9.66
N ILE A 335 14.43 20.01 -9.15
CA ILE A 335 14.72 21.44 -9.04
C ILE A 335 15.02 21.82 -7.60
N ASP A 336 15.82 22.87 -7.43
CA ASP A 336 16.08 23.43 -6.12
C ASP A 336 14.78 23.97 -5.47
N PRO A 337 14.58 23.84 -4.14
CA PRO A 337 13.42 24.42 -3.47
C PRO A 337 13.25 25.94 -3.72
N ASP A 338 14.35 26.66 -3.94
CA ASP A 338 14.38 28.10 -4.26
C ASP A 338 14.46 28.36 -5.78
N PHE A 339 14.04 27.40 -6.62
CA PHE A 339 14.12 27.46 -8.09
C PHE A 339 13.53 28.74 -8.70
N ALA A 340 12.49 29.31 -8.09
CA ALA A 340 11.89 30.57 -8.52
C ALA A 340 12.91 31.74 -8.55
N THR A 341 14.00 31.63 -7.79
CA THR A 341 15.05 32.64 -7.66
C THR A 341 16.37 32.21 -8.30
N ASN A 342 16.86 31.00 -8.00
CA ASN A 342 18.20 30.56 -8.39
C ASN A 342 18.23 29.81 -9.73
N ARG A 343 17.07 29.30 -10.20
CA ARG A 343 16.92 28.52 -11.42
C ARG A 343 17.81 27.27 -11.46
N PHE A 344 18.15 26.69 -10.31
CA PHE A 344 19.02 25.52 -10.22
C PHE A 344 18.27 24.22 -10.49
N VAL A 345 18.88 23.37 -11.34
CA VAL A 345 18.39 22.04 -11.68
C VAL A 345 19.47 21.03 -11.34
N TYR A 346 19.10 19.97 -10.63
CA TYR A 346 19.98 18.89 -10.24
C TYR A 346 19.72 17.66 -11.09
N VAL A 347 20.79 17.00 -11.50
CA VAL A 347 20.76 15.90 -12.45
C VAL A 347 21.65 14.77 -11.96
N PHE A 348 21.12 13.56 -11.89
CA PHE A 348 21.87 12.34 -11.56
C PHE A 348 21.99 11.44 -12.79
N TYR A 349 23.23 11.16 -13.21
CA TYR A 349 23.48 10.48 -14.47
C TYR A 349 24.78 9.67 -14.46
N SER A 350 24.88 8.75 -15.43
CA SER A 350 26.06 7.96 -15.75
C SER A 350 26.77 8.58 -16.96
N PRO A 351 27.82 9.41 -16.78
CA PRO A 351 28.55 10.02 -17.90
C PRO A 351 29.16 8.99 -18.85
N ALA A 352 29.24 9.32 -20.14
CA ALA A 352 29.81 8.44 -21.16
C ALA A 352 31.35 8.30 -21.07
N ASP A 353 32.03 9.25 -20.43
CA ASP A 353 33.50 9.38 -20.43
C ASP A 353 34.17 8.73 -19.22
N THR A 354 33.43 8.47 -18.15
CA THR A 354 33.98 8.09 -16.84
C THR A 354 33.12 7.03 -16.16
N THR A 355 33.79 6.11 -15.46
CA THR A 355 33.19 4.96 -14.75
C THR A 355 32.65 5.40 -13.38
N VAL A 356 31.72 6.36 -13.37
CA VAL A 356 31.10 6.92 -12.16
C VAL A 356 29.61 7.13 -12.37
N ASN A 357 28.84 7.18 -11.28
CA ASN A 357 27.57 7.91 -11.26
C ASN A 357 27.84 9.32 -10.70
N ARG A 358 27.15 10.32 -11.25
CA ARG A 358 27.42 11.74 -11.00
C ARG A 358 26.13 12.51 -10.71
N LEU A 359 26.15 13.27 -9.63
CA LEU A 359 25.22 14.35 -9.34
C LEU A 359 25.85 15.67 -9.79
N SER A 360 25.18 16.37 -10.70
CA SER A 360 25.57 17.70 -11.16
C SER A 360 24.43 18.69 -10.97
N ARG A 361 24.80 19.96 -10.77
CA ARG A 361 23.89 21.12 -10.79
C ARG A 361 24.09 21.93 -12.07
N PHE A 362 23.00 22.38 -12.66
CA PHE A 362 22.95 23.30 -13.78
C PHE A 362 22.08 24.52 -13.44
N VAL A 363 22.27 25.60 -14.20
CA VAL A 363 21.38 26.77 -14.20
C VAL A 363 20.47 26.71 -15.43
N MET A 364 19.16 26.87 -15.21
CA MET A 364 18.19 27.01 -16.30
C MET A 364 18.11 28.47 -16.77
N ASP A 365 18.35 28.68 -18.07
CA ASP A 365 18.27 29.97 -18.76
C ASP A 365 17.11 29.93 -19.78
N GLY A 366 16.05 30.67 -19.50
CA GLY A 366 14.79 30.55 -20.23
C GLY A 366 14.17 29.14 -20.09
N ASP A 367 13.93 28.50 -21.23
CA ASP A 367 13.33 27.15 -21.35
C ASP A 367 14.40 26.02 -21.39
N SER A 368 15.70 26.33 -21.25
CA SER A 368 16.79 25.34 -21.42
C SER A 368 17.86 25.40 -20.32
N LEU A 369 18.56 24.29 -20.09
CA LEU A 369 19.74 24.25 -19.24
C LEU A 369 20.95 24.88 -19.93
N LYS A 370 21.62 25.79 -19.23
CA LYS A 370 22.93 26.30 -19.65
C LYS A 370 23.98 25.23 -19.38
N MET A 371 24.27 24.38 -20.37
CA MET A 371 25.18 23.24 -20.20
C MET A 371 26.58 23.62 -19.67
N SER A 372 27.09 24.81 -20.02
CA SER A 372 28.38 25.32 -19.52
C SER A 372 28.37 25.73 -18.05
N SER A 373 27.22 25.71 -17.37
CA SER A 373 27.09 26.01 -15.94
C SER A 373 27.23 24.77 -15.03
N GLU A 374 27.56 23.60 -15.60
CA GLU A 374 27.68 22.36 -14.85
C GLU A 374 28.61 22.54 -13.64
N THR A 375 28.09 22.19 -12.47
CA THR A 375 28.88 22.04 -11.25
C THR A 375 28.72 20.61 -10.76
N ILE A 376 29.81 19.84 -10.74
CA ILE A 376 29.81 18.47 -10.21
C ILE A 376 29.74 18.55 -8.68
N VAL A 377 28.65 18.06 -8.10
CA VAL A 377 28.40 18.12 -6.65
C VAL A 377 28.98 16.88 -5.96
N LEU A 378 28.68 15.71 -6.50
CA LEU A 378 29.10 14.41 -5.97
C LEU A 378 29.28 13.42 -7.12
N GLN A 379 30.29 12.57 -7.04
CA GLN A 379 30.41 11.39 -7.91
C GLN A 379 31.09 10.24 -7.19
N PHE A 380 30.72 9.02 -7.56
CA PHE A 380 31.31 7.80 -6.99
C PHE A 380 31.43 6.71 -8.05
N TYR A 381 32.37 5.80 -7.85
CA TYR A 381 32.64 4.70 -8.75
C TYR A 381 31.39 3.84 -8.96
N SER A 382 31.11 3.47 -10.21
CA SER A 382 30.08 2.51 -10.60
C SER A 382 30.61 1.70 -11.77
N GLN A 383 30.68 0.39 -11.63
CA GLN A 383 31.18 -0.48 -12.70
C GLN A 383 30.24 -0.44 -13.92
N ARG A 384 30.81 -0.72 -15.10
CA ARG A 384 30.14 -0.67 -16.41
C ARG A 384 30.27 -1.98 -17.19
N GLU A 385 30.77 -3.02 -16.55
CA GLU A 385 31.08 -4.32 -17.15
C GLU A 385 29.82 -5.17 -17.29
N ILE A 386 28.96 -5.15 -16.27
CA ILE A 386 27.71 -5.88 -16.23
C ILE A 386 26.59 -4.98 -15.65
N CYS A 387 25.37 -5.17 -16.11
CA CYS A 387 24.17 -4.59 -15.49
C CYS A 387 24.04 -5.14 -14.05
N CYS A 388 23.41 -4.49 -13.05
CA CYS A 388 22.25 -3.60 -13.12
C CYS A 388 22.15 -2.71 -11.87
N HIS A 389 20.95 -2.17 -11.62
CA HIS A 389 20.51 -1.51 -10.39
C HIS A 389 21.25 -0.20 -10.13
N THR A 390 20.88 0.81 -10.91
CA THR A 390 21.51 2.13 -10.77
C THR A 390 20.80 3.00 -9.72
N GLY A 391 19.52 2.72 -9.38
CA GLY A 391 18.68 3.63 -8.61
C GLY A 391 18.54 4.97 -9.35
N GLY A 392 18.87 6.06 -8.66
CA GLY A 392 19.19 7.35 -9.28
C GLY A 392 18.13 8.43 -9.13
N SER A 393 17.17 8.29 -8.23
CA SER A 393 16.13 9.27 -7.94
C SER A 393 16.64 10.38 -7.00
N LEU A 394 16.11 11.59 -7.19
CA LEU A 394 16.48 12.78 -6.43
C LEU A 394 15.24 13.41 -5.78
N ALA A 395 15.31 13.67 -4.46
CA ALA A 395 14.22 14.36 -3.76
C ALA A 395 14.76 15.31 -2.69
N PHE A 396 14.29 16.55 -2.70
CA PHE A 396 14.52 17.47 -1.59
C PHE A 396 13.57 17.18 -0.44
N GLY A 397 14.11 17.11 0.78
CA GLY A 397 13.35 17.06 2.03
C GLY A 397 13.37 18.38 2.80
N PRO A 398 12.75 18.41 3.99
CA PRO A 398 12.81 19.57 4.88
C PRO A 398 14.25 20.03 5.17
N GLY A 399 14.43 21.34 5.28
CA GLY A 399 15.72 21.97 5.55
C GLY A 399 16.68 21.98 4.34
N ASN A 400 16.15 21.89 3.12
CA ASN A 400 16.91 21.88 1.87
C ASN A 400 17.98 20.78 1.81
N ASN A 401 17.68 19.62 2.41
CA ASN A 401 18.53 18.44 2.29
C ASN A 401 18.14 17.66 1.03
N LEU A 402 19.10 17.38 0.17
CA LEU A 402 18.90 16.53 -1.00
C LEU A 402 19.13 15.07 -0.63
N PHE A 403 18.16 14.24 -0.95
CA PHE A 403 18.25 12.78 -0.91
C PHE A 403 18.58 12.25 -2.30
N ILE A 404 19.50 11.29 -2.36
CA ILE A 404 20.02 10.73 -3.62
C ILE A 404 19.98 9.20 -3.49
N SER A 405 19.18 8.54 -4.31
CA SER A 405 19.13 7.08 -4.33
C SER A 405 20.23 6.51 -5.24
N ALA A 406 20.92 5.47 -4.77
CA ALA A 406 21.98 4.81 -5.52
C ALA A 406 21.82 3.29 -5.36
N GLY A 407 21.59 2.59 -6.47
CA GLY A 407 21.49 1.13 -6.45
C GLY A 407 22.84 0.44 -6.18
N ASP A 408 22.77 -0.86 -5.92
CA ASP A 408 23.89 -1.68 -5.44
C ASP A 408 24.94 -1.95 -6.52
N ASN A 409 24.60 -1.71 -7.79
CA ASN A 409 25.47 -1.92 -8.94
C ASN A 409 25.99 -3.37 -9.02
N SER A 410 25.17 -4.33 -8.60
CA SER A 410 25.43 -5.77 -8.67
C SER A 410 24.45 -6.45 -9.64
N THR A 411 24.89 -7.55 -10.25
CA THR A 411 24.07 -8.26 -11.24
C THR A 411 23.00 -9.12 -10.58
N PRO A 412 21.75 -9.11 -11.08
CA PRO A 412 20.71 -10.04 -10.65
C PRO A 412 20.81 -11.41 -11.33
N PHE A 413 21.61 -11.51 -12.39
CA PHE A 413 21.66 -12.69 -13.25
C PHE A 413 22.71 -13.69 -12.78
N ASP A 414 22.44 -14.97 -13.05
CA ASP A 414 23.41 -16.03 -12.84
C ASP A 414 24.62 -15.88 -13.75
N GLU A 415 25.79 -16.11 -13.16
CA GLU A 415 27.03 -16.19 -13.92
C GLU A 415 27.01 -17.41 -14.85
N LYS A 416 27.53 -17.24 -16.06
CA LYS A 416 27.62 -18.34 -17.03
C LYS A 416 28.82 -19.22 -16.72
N GLY A 417 28.62 -20.53 -16.76
CA GLY A 417 29.70 -21.51 -16.65
C GLY A 417 30.17 -21.79 -15.21
N VAL A 418 29.44 -21.32 -14.20
CA VAL A 418 29.65 -21.71 -12.80
C VAL A 418 28.69 -22.83 -12.39
N THR A 419 29.12 -23.66 -11.44
CA THR A 419 28.31 -24.77 -10.91
C THR A 419 27.22 -24.29 -9.94
N PHE A 420 27.56 -23.31 -9.09
CA PHE A 420 26.66 -22.79 -8.07
C PHE A 420 26.46 -21.29 -8.32
N ALA A 421 25.22 -20.89 -8.58
CA ALA A 421 24.85 -19.51 -8.88
C ALA A 421 23.76 -19.01 -7.93
N SER A 422 23.37 -17.74 -8.10
CA SER A 422 22.38 -17.09 -7.24
C SER A 422 20.99 -17.69 -7.40
N HIS A 423 20.61 -18.12 -8.60
CA HIS A 423 19.28 -18.58 -8.99
C HIS A 423 18.17 -17.62 -8.54
N GLY A 424 18.41 -16.32 -8.71
CA GLY A 424 17.46 -15.26 -8.34
C GLY A 424 17.37 -14.97 -6.84
N PHE A 425 18.11 -15.66 -5.97
CA PHE A 425 18.26 -15.26 -4.56
C PHE A 425 19.31 -14.15 -4.42
N SER A 426 19.56 -13.71 -3.19
CA SER A 426 20.60 -12.73 -2.87
C SER A 426 21.99 -13.09 -3.45
N PRO A 427 22.61 -12.22 -4.27
CA PRO A 427 23.93 -12.44 -4.83
C PRO A 427 25.03 -12.05 -3.82
N THR A 428 25.78 -13.05 -3.35
CA THR A 428 26.82 -12.89 -2.32
C THR A 428 28.14 -13.57 -2.67
N ASP A 429 28.46 -13.73 -3.96
CA ASP A 429 29.65 -14.46 -4.40
C ASP A 429 30.93 -13.61 -4.32
N ASP A 430 31.65 -13.71 -3.21
CA ASP A 430 32.86 -12.93 -2.95
C ASP A 430 34.16 -13.61 -3.44
N ARG A 431 34.06 -14.63 -4.29
CA ARG A 431 35.24 -15.26 -4.91
C ARG A 431 35.99 -14.23 -5.77
N ALA A 432 37.32 -14.34 -5.81
CA ALA A 432 38.15 -13.40 -6.57
C ALA A 432 37.78 -13.46 -8.07
N GLY A 433 37.52 -12.30 -8.68
CA GLY A 433 37.05 -12.18 -10.06
C GLY A 433 35.53 -12.26 -10.25
N HIS A 434 34.77 -12.44 -9.16
CA HIS A 434 33.30 -12.52 -9.16
C HIS A 434 32.65 -11.29 -8.51
N GLU A 435 33.40 -10.19 -8.35
CA GLU A 435 32.97 -9.01 -7.58
C GLU A 435 31.58 -8.48 -7.99
N PRO A 436 31.18 -8.41 -9.29
CA PRO A 436 29.84 -7.96 -9.66
C PRO A 436 28.68 -8.81 -9.12
N PHE A 437 28.95 -10.04 -8.67
CA PHE A 437 27.99 -11.00 -8.10
C PHE A 437 27.95 -11.00 -6.56
N ASP A 438 28.60 -10.01 -5.93
CA ASP A 438 28.57 -9.82 -4.48
C ASP A 438 27.98 -8.45 -4.12
N ALA A 439 26.69 -8.41 -3.77
CA ALA A 439 26.04 -7.20 -3.28
C ALA A 439 26.55 -6.75 -1.90
N ARG A 440 27.27 -7.60 -1.15
CA ARG A 440 27.83 -7.21 0.15
C ARG A 440 28.96 -6.19 0.03
N ARG A 441 29.63 -6.12 -1.13
CA ARG A 441 30.67 -5.12 -1.41
C ARG A 441 30.14 -3.69 -1.51
N THR A 442 28.83 -3.53 -1.77
CA THR A 442 28.16 -2.25 -1.93
C THR A 442 27.09 -2.05 -0.88
N ALA A 443 25.92 -2.69 -1.00
CA ALA A 443 24.74 -2.44 -0.18
C ALA A 443 25.02 -2.57 1.32
N ALA A 444 25.71 -3.64 1.72
CA ALA A 444 26.13 -3.89 3.11
C ALA A 444 27.51 -3.31 3.46
N ASN A 445 28.17 -2.58 2.56
CA ASN A 445 29.45 -1.93 2.83
C ASN A 445 29.21 -0.50 3.30
N THR A 446 29.63 -0.21 4.54
CA THR A 446 29.48 1.12 5.17
C THR A 446 30.42 2.17 4.55
N ASN A 447 31.43 1.74 3.79
CA ASN A 447 32.43 2.61 3.15
C ASN A 447 32.20 2.76 1.63
N ASP A 448 31.00 2.43 1.13
CA ASP A 448 30.60 2.58 -0.28
C ASP A 448 29.29 3.37 -0.38
N LEU A 449 29.14 4.17 -1.43
CA LEU A 449 27.96 5.01 -1.67
C LEU A 449 26.87 4.32 -2.51
N ARG A 450 27.14 3.11 -3.02
CA ARG A 450 26.19 2.28 -3.76
C ARG A 450 25.37 1.40 -2.84
N GLY A 451 24.13 1.11 -3.26
CA GLY A 451 23.13 0.41 -2.45
C GLY A 451 22.75 1.20 -1.21
N LYS A 452 22.53 2.51 -1.39
CA LYS A 452 22.27 3.52 -0.35
C LYS A 452 21.20 4.52 -0.79
N ILE A 453 20.61 5.22 0.18
CA ILE A 453 20.07 6.56 -0.04
C ILE A 453 20.93 7.54 0.76
N LEU A 454 21.54 8.48 0.05
CA LEU A 454 22.42 9.50 0.61
C LEU A 454 21.61 10.73 1.01
N ARG A 455 22.11 11.51 1.97
CA ARG A 455 21.52 12.81 2.35
C ARG A 455 22.60 13.86 2.55
N ILE A 456 22.56 14.92 1.76
CA ILE A 456 23.53 16.02 1.78
C ILE A 456 22.82 17.38 1.79
N HIS A 457 23.48 18.42 2.32
CA HIS A 457 23.01 19.80 2.20
C HIS A 457 23.87 20.55 1.19
N ILE A 458 23.29 20.97 0.07
CA ILE A 458 24.05 21.57 -1.03
C ILE A 458 24.21 23.08 -0.80
N LYS A 459 25.43 23.57 -0.93
CA LYS A 459 25.76 25.00 -0.83
C LYS A 459 25.55 25.71 -2.17
N PRO A 460 25.36 27.05 -2.14
CA PRO A 460 25.21 27.84 -3.36
C PRO A 460 26.39 27.77 -4.35
N ASP A 461 27.59 27.41 -3.91
CA ASP A 461 28.74 27.20 -4.79
C ASP A 461 28.78 25.81 -5.45
N GLY A 462 27.87 24.92 -5.07
CA GLY A 462 27.78 23.53 -5.56
C GLY A 462 28.62 22.52 -4.78
N THR A 463 29.32 22.96 -3.73
CA THR A 463 29.84 22.04 -2.70
C THR A 463 28.72 21.60 -1.77
N TYR A 464 28.97 20.69 -0.83
CA TYR A 464 27.95 20.25 0.13
C TYR A 464 28.52 20.10 1.54
N ASP A 465 27.61 20.08 2.51
CA ASP A 465 27.87 19.73 3.91
C ASP A 465 27.12 18.44 4.27
N ILE A 466 27.55 17.78 5.35
CA ILE A 466 26.88 16.59 5.89
C ILE A 466 25.86 17.02 6.94
N PRO A 467 24.55 16.79 6.73
CA PRO A 467 23.53 17.09 7.72
C PRO A 467 23.63 16.19 8.96
N ALA A 468 23.31 16.74 10.13
CA ALA A 468 23.23 15.95 11.36
C ALA A 468 22.14 14.86 11.27
N GLY A 469 22.40 13.69 11.86
CA GLY A 469 21.47 12.55 11.87
C GLY A 469 21.58 11.61 10.67
N ASN A 470 22.65 11.72 9.87
CA ASN A 470 23.06 10.64 8.95
C ASN A 470 23.54 9.43 9.77
N LEU A 471 23.56 8.25 9.13
CA LEU A 471 23.82 6.97 9.80
C LEU A 471 25.20 6.93 10.46
N PHE A 472 26.19 7.57 9.82
CA PHE A 472 27.56 7.66 10.32
C PHE A 472 27.99 9.11 10.50
N SER A 473 28.71 9.38 11.59
CA SER A 473 29.23 10.72 11.86
C SER A 473 30.43 11.04 10.95
N PRO A 474 30.65 12.31 10.56
CA PRO A 474 31.86 12.71 9.87
C PRO A 474 33.12 12.27 10.61
N GLY A 475 34.06 11.66 9.88
CA GLY A 475 35.33 11.18 10.44
C GLY A 475 35.29 9.78 11.07
N THR A 476 34.13 9.11 11.14
CA THR A 476 34.05 7.72 11.58
C THR A 476 34.83 6.81 10.61
N PRO A 477 35.86 6.07 11.07
CA PRO A 477 36.67 5.21 10.20
C PRO A 477 35.84 4.15 9.47
N GLN A 478 36.22 3.82 8.23
CA GLN A 478 35.56 2.79 7.41
C GLN A 478 34.06 3.05 7.15
N THR A 479 33.65 4.32 7.16
CA THR A 479 32.27 4.71 6.86
C THR A 479 32.22 5.93 5.95
N ARG A 480 31.09 6.10 5.24
CA ARG A 480 30.78 7.31 4.48
C ARG A 480 29.72 8.13 5.21
N PRO A 481 30.01 9.39 5.59
CA PRO A 481 29.05 10.22 6.34
C PRO A 481 27.86 10.70 5.50
N GLU A 482 27.89 10.56 4.17
CA GLU A 482 26.78 10.87 3.27
C GLU A 482 25.59 9.89 3.42
N ILE A 483 25.83 8.70 3.99
CA ILE A 483 24.84 7.62 4.10
C ILE A 483 23.75 7.98 5.11
N PHE A 484 22.50 8.07 4.65
CA PHE A 484 21.32 8.16 5.50
C PHE A 484 20.64 6.79 5.63
N VAL A 485 20.44 6.09 4.52
CA VAL A 485 19.95 4.72 4.46
C VAL A 485 21.03 3.84 3.85
N MET A 486 21.27 2.67 4.44
CA MET A 486 22.04 1.59 3.82
C MET A 486 21.23 0.31 3.66
N GLY A 487 21.78 -0.63 2.89
CA GLY A 487 21.15 -1.92 2.65
C GLY A 487 20.03 -1.86 1.63
N ASN A 488 20.29 -1.22 0.48
CA ASN A 488 19.37 -1.17 -0.67
C ASN A 488 19.94 -1.95 -1.86
N ARG A 489 19.06 -2.55 -2.67
CA ARG A 489 19.34 -3.21 -3.96
C ARG A 489 19.19 -2.22 -5.11
N ASN A 490 17.98 -1.80 -5.40
CA ASN A 490 17.60 -0.83 -6.41
C ASN A 490 16.49 0.11 -5.89
N PRO A 491 16.84 1.12 -5.07
CA PRO A 491 15.89 2.09 -4.55
C PRO A 491 15.51 3.08 -5.67
N TYR A 492 14.62 2.68 -6.58
CA TYR A 492 14.51 3.33 -7.88
C TYR A 492 13.80 4.68 -7.85
N ARG A 493 12.71 4.82 -7.09
CA ARG A 493 12.00 6.10 -6.90
C ARG A 493 11.79 6.40 -5.44
N ILE A 494 12.22 7.60 -5.04
CA ILE A 494 12.16 8.08 -3.66
C ILE A 494 11.20 9.26 -3.55
N SER A 495 10.62 9.44 -2.37
CA SER A 495 9.87 10.63 -2.01
C SER A 495 10.13 11.01 -0.56
N VAL A 496 10.11 12.30 -0.26
CA VAL A 496 10.27 12.79 1.12
C VAL A 496 9.03 13.56 1.51
N ASP A 497 8.38 13.12 2.59
CA ASP A 497 7.28 13.84 3.17
C ASP A 497 7.77 15.18 3.74
N GLN A 498 7.30 16.27 3.14
CA GLN A 498 7.69 17.63 3.50
C GLN A 498 7.20 18.06 4.89
N LYS A 499 6.24 17.36 5.48
CA LYS A 499 5.73 17.67 6.82
C LYS A 499 6.52 16.93 7.91
N THR A 500 6.75 15.63 7.73
CA THR A 500 7.37 14.78 8.75
C THR A 500 8.88 14.59 8.54
N GLY A 501 9.38 14.79 7.31
CA GLY A 501 10.75 14.44 6.92
C GLY A 501 10.97 12.94 6.70
N PHE A 502 9.91 12.11 6.75
CA PHE A 502 10.04 10.69 6.47
C PHE A 502 10.35 10.46 5.01
N LEU A 503 11.33 9.60 4.76
CA LEU A 503 11.74 9.18 3.42
C LEU A 503 11.02 7.88 3.08
N TYR A 504 10.46 7.82 1.88
CA TYR A 504 9.85 6.63 1.29
C TYR A 504 10.55 6.26 0.00
N TRP A 505 10.63 4.97 -0.31
CA TRP A 505 11.13 4.52 -1.60
C TRP A 505 10.56 3.18 -2.00
N GLY A 506 10.48 2.96 -3.31
CA GLY A 506 10.29 1.63 -3.87
C GLY A 506 11.61 0.93 -4.09
N GLU A 507 11.68 -0.33 -3.70
CA GLU A 507 12.86 -1.19 -3.76
C GLU A 507 12.54 -2.39 -4.65
N VAL A 508 13.25 -2.52 -5.76
CA VAL A 508 13.08 -3.68 -6.66
C VAL A 508 13.93 -4.82 -6.12
N GLY A 509 13.29 -5.92 -5.74
CA GLY A 509 13.92 -7.05 -5.08
C GLY A 509 14.46 -8.13 -6.02
N PRO A 510 14.93 -9.25 -5.48
CA PRO A 510 15.52 -10.35 -6.25
C PRO A 510 14.45 -11.24 -6.90
N ASP A 511 14.85 -12.18 -7.76
CA ASP A 511 13.94 -12.88 -8.69
C ASP A 511 13.54 -14.30 -8.31
N ALA A 512 14.01 -14.82 -7.17
CA ALA A 512 13.61 -16.14 -6.69
C ALA A 512 12.08 -16.22 -6.56
N ALA A 513 11.46 -17.17 -7.26
CA ALA A 513 10.01 -17.33 -7.29
C ALA A 513 9.48 -18.00 -6.02
N ASP A 514 10.22 -18.99 -5.51
CA ASP A 514 9.82 -19.85 -4.40
C ASP A 514 10.80 -19.78 -3.24
N ASP A 515 10.28 -19.98 -2.04
CA ASP A 515 11.08 -20.04 -0.83
C ASP A 515 11.92 -21.33 -0.79
N THR A 516 13.15 -21.24 -0.32
CA THR A 516 13.95 -22.40 0.08
C THR A 516 14.55 -22.15 1.46
N LEU A 517 13.65 -21.97 2.43
CA LEU A 517 13.95 -21.47 3.78
C LEU A 517 15.01 -22.29 4.54
N ALA A 518 15.21 -23.56 4.22
CA ALA A 518 16.21 -24.41 4.87
C ALA A 518 17.62 -24.27 4.28
N THR A 519 17.77 -23.65 3.10
CA THR A 519 19.04 -23.62 2.35
C THR A 519 19.41 -22.26 1.83
N ARG A 520 18.60 -21.59 1.00
CA ARG A 520 18.93 -20.25 0.47
C ARG A 520 18.24 -19.15 1.22
N GLY A 521 17.03 -19.39 1.72
CA GLY A 521 16.20 -18.40 2.40
C GLY A 521 14.92 -18.07 1.60
N PRO A 522 14.38 -16.85 1.78
CA PRO A 522 13.09 -16.47 1.20
C PRO A 522 13.16 -16.30 -0.33
N ARG A 523 12.01 -16.44 -0.98
CA ARG A 523 11.74 -15.92 -2.32
C ARG A 523 11.96 -14.40 -2.35
N GLY A 524 12.03 -13.81 -3.54
CA GLY A 524 12.18 -12.37 -3.63
C GLY A 524 10.89 -11.63 -3.26
N TYR A 525 11.02 -10.38 -2.86
CA TYR A 525 9.94 -9.42 -2.64
C TYR A 525 10.34 -8.07 -3.20
N ASP A 526 9.41 -7.35 -3.82
CA ASP A 526 9.57 -5.90 -3.94
C ASP A 526 9.04 -5.25 -2.67
N GLU A 527 9.57 -4.08 -2.35
CA GLU A 527 9.24 -3.39 -1.11
C GLU A 527 8.91 -1.92 -1.36
N ILE A 528 7.96 -1.40 -0.57
CA ILE A 528 7.93 0.02 -0.23
C ILE A 528 8.56 0.12 1.16
N ASN A 529 9.52 1.00 1.29
CA ASN A 529 10.25 1.22 2.53
C ASN A 529 9.99 2.62 3.10
N GLN A 530 10.17 2.76 4.41
CA GLN A 530 10.01 4.03 5.15
C GLN A 530 11.17 4.21 6.12
N ALA A 531 11.91 5.31 5.98
CA ALA A 531 12.92 5.74 6.94
C ALA A 531 12.41 6.95 7.72
N ARG A 532 12.05 6.72 9.00
CA ARG A 532 11.74 7.79 9.97
C ARG A 532 13.01 8.45 10.52
N ALA A 533 14.12 7.71 10.48
CA ALA A 533 15.46 8.13 10.81
C ALA A 533 16.46 7.32 9.97
N ALA A 534 17.74 7.69 10.02
CA ALA A 534 18.80 6.94 9.35
C ALA A 534 18.85 5.48 9.84
N GLY A 535 19.18 4.54 8.95
CA GLY A 535 19.13 3.12 9.27
C GLY A 535 19.72 2.16 8.23
N ASN A 536 19.82 0.90 8.61
CA ASN A 536 20.16 -0.23 7.73
C ASN A 536 18.87 -0.99 7.40
N PHE A 537 18.56 -1.19 6.11
CA PHE A 537 17.36 -1.84 5.60
C PHE A 537 17.66 -3.21 4.98
N GLY A 538 18.84 -3.76 5.29
CA GLY A 538 19.05 -5.20 5.30
C GLY A 538 19.60 -5.83 4.03
N TRP A 539 19.37 -5.27 2.84
CA TRP A 539 19.92 -5.86 1.60
C TRP A 539 21.47 -5.90 1.64
N PRO A 540 22.12 -7.02 1.26
CA PRO A 540 21.57 -8.23 0.63
C PRO A 540 21.35 -9.39 1.60
N LEU A 541 21.35 -9.12 2.91
CA LEU A 541 21.27 -10.16 3.95
C LEU A 541 19.81 -10.52 4.28
N PHE A 542 18.90 -9.56 4.09
CA PHE A 542 17.47 -9.70 4.36
C PHE A 542 16.61 -9.12 3.23
N VAL A 543 15.32 -9.47 3.24
CA VAL A 543 14.27 -8.92 2.36
C VAL A 543 12.93 -8.95 3.12
N GLY A 544 11.97 -8.11 2.74
CA GLY A 544 10.63 -8.06 3.33
C GLY A 544 10.67 -7.70 4.82
N ASP A 545 9.95 -8.46 5.65
CA ASP A 545 9.95 -8.30 7.11
C ASP A 545 11.22 -8.89 7.76
N ASN A 546 12.39 -8.46 7.30
CA ASN A 546 13.70 -9.00 7.70
C ASN A 546 13.83 -10.53 7.50
N TYR A 547 13.19 -11.10 6.48
CA TYR A 547 13.39 -12.50 6.13
C TYR A 547 14.85 -12.75 5.73
N ALA A 548 15.54 -13.57 6.52
CA ALA A 548 16.98 -13.76 6.39
C ALA A 548 17.35 -14.74 5.27
N TYR A 549 18.32 -14.36 4.44
CA TYR A 549 19.02 -15.30 3.58
C TYR A 549 20.01 -16.15 4.40
N HIS A 550 20.41 -17.28 3.83
CA HIS A 550 21.52 -18.07 4.35
C HIS A 550 22.85 -17.63 3.74
N GLN A 551 23.92 -17.75 4.51
CA GLN A 551 25.26 -17.74 3.94
C GLN A 551 25.38 -18.87 2.91
N TRP A 552 25.84 -18.56 1.70
CA TRP A 552 25.93 -19.53 0.63
C TRP A 552 27.36 -19.60 0.09
N ASN A 553 27.97 -20.78 0.13
CA ASN A 553 29.30 -20.98 -0.41
C ASN A 553 29.22 -21.32 -1.91
N TYR A 554 29.50 -20.33 -2.76
CA TYR A 554 29.49 -20.48 -4.22
C TYR A 554 30.59 -21.40 -4.79
N ALA A 555 31.59 -21.80 -3.98
CA ALA A 555 32.58 -22.79 -4.42
C ALA A 555 32.12 -24.23 -4.18
N THR A 556 31.28 -24.47 -3.16
CA THR A 556 30.94 -25.84 -2.71
C THR A 556 29.44 -26.15 -2.77
N GLY A 557 28.58 -25.15 -2.90
CA GLY A 557 27.12 -25.31 -2.86
C GLY A 557 26.58 -25.64 -1.47
N VAL A 558 27.34 -25.29 -0.41
CA VAL A 558 26.94 -25.55 0.98
C VAL A 558 26.31 -24.31 1.59
N SER A 559 25.13 -24.49 2.20
CA SER A 559 24.45 -23.45 2.98
C SER A 559 25.01 -23.40 4.39
N GLY A 560 25.29 -22.20 4.87
CA GLY A 560 25.65 -21.90 6.25
C GLY A 560 24.45 -21.42 7.07
N PRO A 561 24.69 -20.79 8.24
CA PRO A 561 23.63 -20.21 9.05
C PRO A 561 22.93 -19.07 8.30
N SER A 562 21.68 -18.78 8.71
CA SER A 562 20.98 -17.56 8.32
C SER A 562 21.58 -16.33 9.02
N TYR A 563 21.45 -15.16 8.39
CA TYR A 563 21.89 -13.90 9.00
C TYR A 563 21.01 -13.49 10.20
N ASP A 564 21.59 -12.76 11.16
CA ASP A 564 20.89 -12.21 12.34
C ASP A 564 20.57 -10.73 12.10
N ALA A 565 19.27 -10.38 12.01
CA ALA A 565 18.82 -9.01 11.77
C ALA A 565 19.18 -8.04 12.91
N ALA A 566 19.34 -8.53 14.15
CA ALA A 566 19.72 -7.69 15.28
C ALA A 566 21.23 -7.39 15.31
N LYS A 567 22.04 -8.26 14.70
CA LYS A 567 23.51 -8.13 14.64
C LYS A 567 24.05 -8.57 13.28
N PRO A 568 23.66 -7.89 12.19
CA PRO A 568 24.06 -8.32 10.86
C PRO A 568 25.56 -8.14 10.67
N ARG A 569 26.16 -9.08 9.94
CA ARG A 569 27.61 -9.10 9.67
C ARG A 569 27.89 -9.18 8.19
N ASN A 570 28.74 -8.28 7.71
CA ASN A 570 29.32 -8.32 6.37
C ASN A 570 30.73 -8.91 6.42
N ASP A 571 30.84 -10.19 6.10
CA ASP A 571 32.09 -10.95 6.06
C ASP A 571 32.62 -11.13 4.62
N SER A 572 32.11 -10.37 3.65
CA SER A 572 32.63 -10.40 2.28
C SER A 572 34.10 -9.98 2.25
N ARG A 573 34.91 -10.71 1.48
CA ARG A 573 36.30 -10.33 1.16
C ARG A 573 36.41 -9.00 0.40
N ASN A 574 35.33 -8.53 -0.21
CA ASN A 574 35.27 -7.31 -1.01
C ASN A 574 34.79 -6.09 -0.21
N THR A 575 34.52 -6.23 1.10
CA THR A 575 34.13 -5.08 1.93
C THR A 575 35.33 -4.26 2.36
N THR A 576 35.18 -2.93 2.32
CA THR A 576 36.13 -1.95 2.86
C THR A 576 35.57 -1.22 4.08
N GLY A 577 34.37 -1.61 4.52
CA GLY A 577 33.62 -1.02 5.61
C GLY A 577 33.74 -1.79 6.93
N LEU A 578 32.80 -1.53 7.82
CA LEU A 578 32.62 -2.26 9.06
C LEU A 578 32.15 -3.70 8.76
N LEU A 579 32.60 -4.64 9.59
CA LEU A 579 32.12 -6.01 9.54
C LEU A 579 30.79 -6.15 10.29
N ASP A 580 30.70 -5.58 11.49
CA ASP A 580 29.48 -5.58 12.28
C ASP A 580 28.63 -4.35 11.91
N LEU A 581 27.42 -4.60 11.44
CA LEU A 581 26.54 -3.58 10.87
C LEU A 581 25.48 -3.14 11.89
N PRO A 582 24.90 -1.94 11.71
CA PRO A 582 23.69 -1.55 12.45
C PRO A 582 22.56 -2.57 12.23
N PRO A 583 21.68 -2.79 13.23
CA PRO A 583 20.53 -3.69 13.09
C PRO A 583 19.70 -3.38 11.84
N ALA A 584 19.22 -4.43 11.17
CA ALA A 584 18.37 -4.31 10.00
C ALA A 584 16.94 -3.93 10.39
N GLN A 585 16.35 -2.97 9.69
CA GLN A 585 14.97 -2.56 9.80
C GLN A 585 14.14 -3.28 8.73
N PRO A 586 12.94 -3.78 9.08
CA PRO A 586 12.07 -4.46 8.13
C PRO A 586 11.48 -3.49 7.10
N ALA A 587 11.04 -4.03 5.97
CA ALA A 587 10.30 -3.28 4.97
C ALA A 587 8.98 -2.74 5.53
N PHE A 588 8.51 -1.61 4.98
CA PHE A 588 7.24 -1.01 5.38
C PHE A 588 6.04 -1.75 4.77
N ILE A 589 6.13 -2.09 3.49
CA ILE A 589 5.19 -2.93 2.73
C ILE A 589 6.03 -3.84 1.83
N TRP A 590 5.70 -5.11 1.68
CA TRP A 590 6.42 -6.05 0.81
C TRP A 590 5.47 -6.97 0.04
N TYR A 591 5.85 -7.40 -1.16
CA TYR A 591 5.02 -8.33 -1.92
C TYR A 591 5.78 -9.23 -2.91
N PRO A 592 5.38 -10.53 -3.01
CA PRO A 592 6.00 -11.48 -3.91
C PRO A 592 5.48 -11.34 -5.35
N TYR A 593 6.03 -12.15 -6.27
CA TYR A 593 5.41 -12.39 -7.59
C TYR A 593 4.02 -13.03 -7.46
N GLY A 594 3.86 -13.93 -6.47
CA GLY A 594 2.60 -14.59 -6.14
C GLY A 594 1.63 -13.70 -5.37
N ASP A 595 0.62 -14.32 -4.77
CA ASP A 595 -0.33 -13.62 -3.90
C ASP A 595 0.39 -13.13 -2.63
N SER A 596 0.17 -11.86 -2.26
CA SER A 596 0.67 -11.30 -1.00
C SER A 596 -0.35 -11.58 0.10
N HIS A 597 0.08 -12.29 1.15
CA HIS A 597 -0.78 -12.56 2.29
C HIS A 597 -0.93 -11.31 3.18
N ASP A 598 0.16 -10.58 3.40
CA ASP A 598 0.18 -9.44 4.32
C ASP A 598 -0.39 -8.17 3.68
N PHE A 599 -0.34 -8.08 2.34
CA PHE A 599 -0.82 -6.93 1.57
C PHE A 599 -1.58 -7.36 0.31
N PRO A 600 -2.73 -8.03 0.44
CA PRO A 600 -3.45 -8.63 -0.68
C PRO A 600 -3.85 -7.63 -1.78
N GLN A 601 -4.00 -6.34 -1.44
CA GLN A 601 -4.41 -5.27 -2.35
C GLN A 601 -3.41 -5.06 -3.50
N VAL A 602 -2.14 -5.43 -3.33
CA VAL A 602 -1.10 -5.27 -4.37
C VAL A 602 -1.22 -6.27 -5.53
N GLY A 603 -2.06 -7.31 -5.37
CA GLY A 603 -2.27 -8.38 -6.34
C GLY A 603 -1.03 -9.25 -6.56
N LYS A 604 -0.93 -9.84 -7.76
CA LYS A 604 0.16 -10.72 -8.19
C LYS A 604 0.62 -10.42 -9.62
N GLY A 605 1.74 -11.00 -10.04
CA GLY A 605 2.37 -10.80 -11.34
C GLY A 605 3.77 -10.22 -11.21
N GLY A 606 4.35 -9.75 -12.33
CA GLY A 606 5.61 -8.99 -12.30
C GLY A 606 5.56 -7.88 -11.26
N ARG A 607 6.70 -7.43 -10.74
CA ARG A 607 6.76 -6.38 -9.71
C ARG A 607 7.85 -5.36 -10.01
N THR A 608 7.57 -4.09 -9.73
CA THR A 608 8.53 -2.99 -9.73
C THR A 608 7.97 -1.88 -8.85
N ALA A 609 8.20 -1.99 -7.55
CA ALA A 609 7.69 -1.05 -6.54
C ALA A 609 8.30 0.35 -6.66
N MET A 610 7.49 1.38 -6.46
CA MET A 610 7.88 2.80 -6.45
C MET A 610 7.09 3.57 -5.39
N ALA A 611 7.74 4.55 -4.74
CA ALA A 611 7.08 5.43 -3.77
C ALA A 611 6.92 6.84 -4.33
N GLY A 612 5.73 7.39 -4.18
CA GLY A 612 5.36 8.74 -4.57
C GLY A 612 5.14 9.66 -3.37
N PRO A 613 4.52 10.83 -3.58
CA PRO A 613 4.39 11.87 -2.57
C PRO A 613 3.39 11.51 -1.47
N VAL A 614 3.56 12.15 -0.30
CA VAL A 614 2.51 12.25 0.73
C VAL A 614 1.76 13.56 0.52
N PHE A 615 0.43 13.49 0.44
CA PHE A 615 -0.40 14.69 0.27
C PHE A 615 -0.75 15.33 1.61
N HIS A 616 -0.53 16.64 1.73
CA HIS A 616 -0.96 17.45 2.87
C HIS A 616 -1.75 18.65 2.39
N ALA A 617 -3.06 18.67 2.61
CA ALA A 617 -4.02 19.67 2.12
C ALA A 617 -3.64 21.10 2.55
N GLU A 618 -3.06 21.26 3.74
CA GLU A 618 -2.60 22.55 4.26
C GLU A 618 -1.54 23.22 3.37
N ARG A 619 -0.70 22.44 2.68
CA ARG A 619 0.33 22.96 1.77
C ARG A 619 -0.24 23.55 0.48
N PHE A 620 -1.49 23.21 0.17
CA PHE A 620 -2.20 23.64 -1.04
C PHE A 620 -3.39 24.56 -0.70
N ALA A 621 -3.31 25.30 0.42
CA ALA A 621 -4.36 26.23 0.84
C ALA A 621 -4.76 27.25 -0.25
N ASN A 622 -3.80 27.70 -1.07
CA ASN A 622 -4.03 28.63 -2.18
C ASN A 622 -4.49 27.95 -3.48
N ALA A 623 -4.46 26.62 -3.53
CA ALA A 623 -4.88 25.79 -4.66
C ALA A 623 -6.01 24.85 -4.25
N ARG A 624 -6.80 25.25 -3.23
CA ARG A 624 -7.88 24.44 -2.68
C ARG A 624 -8.89 24.03 -3.73
N ASP A 625 -9.11 24.76 -4.80
CA ASP A 625 -10.06 24.41 -5.86
C ASP A 625 -9.51 23.40 -6.89
N THR A 626 -8.22 23.09 -6.84
CA THR A 626 -7.56 22.17 -7.77
C THR A 626 -6.87 20.97 -7.12
N ALA A 627 -6.43 21.08 -5.87
CA ALA A 627 -5.78 20.04 -5.08
C ALA A 627 -6.56 18.70 -4.95
N LEU A 628 -5.93 17.67 -4.39
CA LEU A 628 -6.63 16.45 -3.99
C LEU A 628 -7.64 16.75 -2.84
N PRO A 629 -8.75 16.00 -2.72
CA PRO A 629 -9.74 16.20 -1.66
C PRO A 629 -9.17 15.83 -0.28
N ALA A 630 -9.77 16.40 0.79
CA ALA A 630 -9.31 16.18 2.17
C ALA A 630 -9.23 14.71 2.58
N TYR A 631 -9.96 13.81 1.92
CA TYR A 631 -9.84 12.35 2.14
C TYR A 631 -8.40 11.83 2.00
N TYR A 632 -7.58 12.40 1.11
CA TYR A 632 -6.20 11.97 0.90
C TYR A 632 -5.18 12.68 1.79
N ASP A 633 -5.61 13.57 2.70
CA ASP A 633 -4.72 14.27 3.61
C ASP A 633 -3.94 13.27 4.49
N GLY A 634 -2.62 13.40 4.52
CA GLY A 634 -1.69 12.50 5.21
C GLY A 634 -1.46 11.15 4.55
N LYS A 635 -2.05 10.85 3.38
CA LYS A 635 -1.84 9.56 2.70
C LYS A 635 -0.60 9.57 1.80
N LEU A 636 0.12 8.45 1.80
CA LEU A 636 1.23 8.18 0.89
C LEU A 636 0.70 7.58 -0.41
N PHE A 637 1.11 8.11 -1.56
CA PHE A 637 0.87 7.44 -2.84
C PHE A 637 2.03 6.49 -3.15
N ILE A 638 1.71 5.24 -3.47
CA ILE A 638 2.66 4.24 -3.97
C ILE A 638 2.18 3.74 -5.33
N TYR A 639 3.09 3.25 -6.16
CA TYR A 639 2.74 2.79 -7.49
C TYR A 639 3.67 1.66 -7.92
N ASP A 640 3.18 0.83 -8.85
CA ASP A 640 3.97 -0.26 -9.42
C ASP A 640 4.05 -0.11 -10.92
N TRP A 641 5.27 -0.10 -11.42
CA TRP A 641 5.54 0.15 -12.82
C TRP A 641 5.07 -0.98 -13.74
N ILE A 642 5.22 -2.25 -13.34
CA ILE A 642 4.85 -3.38 -14.19
C ILE A 642 3.39 -3.83 -14.00
N ARG A 643 2.82 -3.62 -12.80
CA ARG A 643 1.40 -3.90 -12.51
C ARG A 643 0.48 -2.71 -12.82
N HIS A 644 1.05 -1.56 -13.15
CA HIS A 644 0.35 -0.38 -13.68
C HIS A 644 -0.72 0.20 -12.74
N TRP A 645 -0.57 0.04 -11.43
CA TRP A 645 -1.49 0.59 -10.45
C TRP A 645 -0.89 1.76 -9.68
N ILE A 646 -1.77 2.56 -9.08
CA ILE A 646 -1.46 3.53 -8.03
C ILE A 646 -2.32 3.16 -6.82
N MET A 647 -1.73 3.15 -5.62
CA MET A 647 -2.44 2.99 -4.36
C MET A 647 -2.23 4.21 -3.48
N ALA A 648 -3.23 4.54 -2.66
CA ALA A 648 -3.08 5.43 -1.52
C ALA A 648 -2.98 4.60 -0.25
N VAL A 649 -1.96 4.87 0.56
CA VAL A 649 -1.71 4.22 1.84
C VAL A 649 -2.14 5.17 2.95
N THR A 650 -3.08 4.71 3.77
CA THR A 650 -3.49 5.37 5.00
C THR A 650 -2.45 5.11 6.08
N LEU A 651 -1.92 6.19 6.65
CA LEU A 651 -0.94 6.14 7.74
C LEU A 651 -1.63 6.47 9.07
N ARG A 652 -1.22 5.78 10.13
CA ARG A 652 -1.55 6.19 11.49
C ARG A 652 -0.80 7.47 11.86
N PRO A 653 -1.22 8.21 12.91
CA PRO A 653 -0.53 9.44 13.33
C PRO A 653 0.97 9.26 13.63
N ASN A 654 1.41 8.05 13.99
CA ASN A 654 2.82 7.73 14.22
C ASN A 654 3.60 7.32 12.96
N GLY A 655 2.93 7.27 11.80
CA GLY A 655 3.49 6.87 10.50
C GLY A 655 3.38 5.39 10.16
N ASP A 656 2.76 4.56 11.01
CA ASP A 656 2.57 3.13 10.73
C ASP A 656 1.52 2.91 9.63
N TYR A 657 1.65 1.80 8.90
CA TYR A 657 0.64 1.34 7.95
C TYR A 657 -0.69 1.08 8.67
N ASP A 658 -1.79 1.51 8.06
CA ASP A 658 -3.15 1.19 8.51
C ASP A 658 -3.96 0.46 7.44
N ALA A 659 -4.00 1.00 6.22
CA ALA A 659 -4.72 0.42 5.10
C ALA A 659 -4.15 0.94 3.78
N MET A 660 -4.47 0.29 2.67
CA MET A 660 -4.26 0.84 1.33
C MET A 660 -5.46 0.62 0.42
N GLU A 661 -5.61 1.49 -0.56
CA GLU A 661 -6.67 1.42 -1.54
C GLU A 661 -6.19 1.82 -2.94
N PRO A 662 -6.73 1.24 -4.02
CA PRO A 662 -6.40 1.65 -5.37
C PRO A 662 -6.93 3.06 -5.67
N VAL A 663 -6.13 3.84 -6.39
CA VAL A 663 -6.48 5.16 -6.89
C VAL A 663 -6.81 5.05 -8.37
N MET A 664 -8.06 5.32 -8.74
CA MET A 664 -8.55 5.21 -10.11
C MET A 664 -8.25 3.83 -10.75
N PRO A 665 -8.72 2.71 -10.17
CA PRO A 665 -8.39 1.35 -10.64
C PRO A 665 -8.81 1.06 -12.09
N LYS A 666 -9.70 1.86 -12.70
CA LYS A 666 -10.12 1.69 -14.09
C LYS A 666 -9.34 2.58 -15.07
N ALA A 667 -8.47 3.45 -14.58
CA ALA A 667 -7.62 4.26 -15.44
C ALA A 667 -6.51 3.40 -16.06
N ASP A 668 -6.28 3.54 -17.36
CA ASP A 668 -5.18 2.89 -18.07
C ASP A 668 -3.90 3.68 -17.81
N PHE A 669 -3.07 3.20 -16.90
CA PHE A 669 -1.71 3.69 -16.71
C PHE A 669 -0.72 2.84 -17.51
N SER A 670 0.24 3.50 -18.14
CA SER A 670 1.28 2.83 -18.94
C SER A 670 2.63 2.90 -18.23
N ALA A 671 2.78 2.01 -17.25
CA ALA A 671 3.99 1.87 -16.47
C ALA A 671 4.41 3.18 -15.78
N PRO A 672 3.66 3.61 -14.73
CA PRO A 672 3.98 4.82 -14.00
C PRO A 672 5.40 4.70 -13.44
N ILE A 673 6.25 5.66 -13.80
CA ILE A 673 7.70 5.64 -13.49
C ILE A 673 8.09 6.75 -12.52
N ASP A 674 7.29 7.82 -12.44
CA ASP A 674 7.51 8.91 -11.50
C ASP A 674 6.19 9.64 -11.19
N MET A 675 6.13 10.27 -10.02
CA MET A 675 4.92 10.93 -9.51
C MET A 675 5.25 12.12 -8.62
N GLU A 676 4.63 13.27 -8.90
CA GLU A 676 4.87 14.51 -8.15
C GLU A 676 3.57 15.28 -7.92
N LEU A 677 3.48 16.01 -6.80
CA LEU A 677 2.42 16.99 -6.57
C LEU A 677 2.85 18.35 -7.14
N GLY A 678 2.09 18.87 -8.10
CA GLY A 678 2.34 20.20 -8.65
C GLY A 678 1.98 21.33 -7.67
N PRO A 679 2.36 22.59 -7.98
CA PRO A 679 2.03 23.76 -7.16
C PRO A 679 0.51 24.03 -7.06
N ASP A 680 -0.29 23.38 -7.90
CA ASP A 680 -1.75 23.41 -7.89
C ASP A 680 -2.39 22.25 -7.09
N GLY A 681 -1.57 21.47 -6.38
CA GLY A 681 -1.99 20.34 -5.54
C GLY A 681 -2.50 19.14 -6.33
N ARG A 682 -2.36 19.12 -7.66
CA ARG A 682 -2.70 17.98 -8.50
C ARG A 682 -1.55 16.99 -8.56
N LEU A 683 -1.89 15.73 -8.79
CA LEU A 683 -0.92 14.66 -8.98
C LEU A 683 -0.53 14.57 -10.46
N TYR A 684 0.75 14.72 -10.74
CA TYR A 684 1.35 14.49 -12.06
C TYR A 684 1.94 13.09 -12.06
N VAL A 685 1.77 12.36 -13.17
CA VAL A 685 2.22 10.98 -13.33
C VAL A 685 3.00 10.86 -14.63
N LEU A 686 4.28 10.51 -14.52
CA LEU A 686 5.14 10.19 -15.65
C LEU A 686 5.00 8.71 -16.00
N GLN A 687 4.88 8.41 -17.28
CA GLN A 687 4.65 7.05 -17.80
C GLN A 687 5.78 6.66 -18.73
N TYR A 688 6.42 5.53 -18.46
CA TYR A 688 7.52 4.99 -19.28
C TYR A 688 7.04 4.37 -20.60
N GLY A 689 5.80 3.86 -20.62
CA GLY A 689 5.26 3.05 -21.71
C GLY A 689 5.52 1.55 -21.55
N LYS A 690 4.82 0.71 -22.32
CA LYS A 690 4.80 -0.74 -22.08
C LYS A 690 6.00 -1.51 -22.66
N ALA A 691 6.71 -0.98 -23.67
CA ALA A 691 7.90 -1.63 -24.23
C ALA A 691 9.21 -1.12 -23.60
N TRP A 692 10.11 -2.04 -23.30
CA TRP A 692 11.36 -1.74 -22.59
C TRP A 692 12.43 -1.22 -23.55
N PHE A 693 13.20 -0.22 -23.12
CA PHE A 693 14.28 0.38 -23.91
C PHE A 693 13.85 0.85 -25.30
N ALA A 694 12.64 1.39 -25.37
CA ALA A 694 12.00 1.78 -26.61
C ALA A 694 11.31 3.13 -26.47
N ARG A 695 11.13 3.80 -27.61
CA ARG A 695 10.19 4.91 -27.70
C ARG A 695 8.79 4.35 -27.80
N ASN A 696 7.97 4.68 -26.81
CA ASN A 696 6.62 4.17 -26.65
C ASN A 696 5.59 5.21 -27.08
N ALA A 697 4.53 4.78 -27.78
CA ALA A 697 3.38 5.64 -28.08
C ALA A 697 2.61 6.03 -26.82
N ASP A 698 2.71 5.19 -25.79
CA ASP A 698 2.11 5.33 -24.48
C ASP A 698 3.11 5.79 -23.40
N ALA A 699 4.32 6.21 -23.77
CA ALA A 699 5.17 7.04 -22.90
C ALA A 699 4.64 8.47 -22.89
N GLY A 700 4.53 9.07 -21.71
CA GLY A 700 3.95 10.40 -21.61
C GLY A 700 3.86 10.96 -20.21
N LEU A 701 3.24 12.12 -20.12
CA LEU A 701 2.92 12.81 -18.88
C LEU A 701 1.40 12.94 -18.78
N SER A 702 0.85 12.54 -17.65
CA SER A 702 -0.57 12.72 -17.33
C SER A 702 -0.74 13.48 -16.03
N ARG A 703 -1.92 14.06 -15.82
CA ARG A 703 -2.31 14.76 -14.61
C ARG A 703 -3.64 14.22 -14.10
N ILE A 704 -3.75 14.03 -12.81
CA ILE A 704 -4.97 13.57 -12.15
C ILE A 704 -5.75 14.79 -11.63
N ASP A 705 -6.97 14.94 -12.12
CA ASP A 705 -7.89 16.02 -11.79
C ASP A 705 -9.06 15.48 -10.94
N PHE A 706 -9.39 16.19 -9.85
CA PHE A 706 -10.56 15.90 -9.02
C PHE A 706 -11.60 17.02 -9.11
N ARG A 707 -12.87 16.67 -9.37
CA ARG A 707 -13.98 17.60 -9.60
C ARG A 707 -15.08 17.54 -8.53
N GLY A 708 -14.86 16.80 -7.44
CA GLY A 708 -15.84 16.65 -6.36
C GLY A 708 -15.72 17.67 -5.22
N PRO A 709 -16.53 17.52 -4.16
CA PRO A 709 -16.42 18.29 -2.92
C PRO A 709 -15.08 18.04 -2.24
N ARG A 710 -14.53 19.08 -1.60
CA ARG A 710 -13.12 19.13 -1.18
C ARG A 710 -12.95 19.23 0.31
#